data_AF-A0A519D241-F1
#
_entry.id   AF-A0A519D241-F1
#
_cell.length_a   1.000
_cell.length_b   1.000
_cell.length_c   1.000
_cell.angle_alpha   90.00
_cell.angle_beta   90.00
_cell.angle_gamma   90.00
#
_symmetry.space_group_name_H-M   'P 1'
#
loop_
_entity.id
_entity.type
_entity.pdbx_description
1 polymer ?
#
loop_
_entity_poly.entity_id
_entity_poly.type
_entity_poly.pdbx_seq_one_letter_code
_entity_poly.pdbx_strand_id
1 'polypeptide(L)'
;MARGIVAMLLLSTLVQILSQTLIDNPDDINESMEPTEQTQSLYAQSYDVNNYSAGGYHMLSDQVWWEPPLPFSVSANDQDGDGTEDANDSHPLNPAIPIAIEQSSISCGISELPCARQFTGVSFNIDADWDPGESEKVSRIAWGDIDLDGDQDLVRVNGLTGHNKKGISLGDVDGDGDLDAVVTEYGGTYLYLNIAGELNSGAEVFLGDEGSFPNSPSSDSGGSRSRFSTSKVYNPRLGDMDGDGDLDLVGTSGSSSGDLLVFKNSGTGFSSTPDQTITGVSHYSVDWGDYDGDGDLDIAAGTNDKTRIYLNSGTSISSSGYWESSATMAGKDVRFADIDGDERLDLIVATYSNNEVFFNSQSGMSTSSGWSSYDSQSSKALSVGDIDNDGDLDLLVGNFEQSDQLFLNIGGSFLRNSSWETNYSVDTLSIEFADVDGDGDLDISSGNIDSLKIHYNRKGNVISQTTEWTSSDELDADSIDFGDINGDGLVDMVTDGDKCEVFYNQITDSGEYGYNTTADWHSSTNCYFVKLGDIDGDGDLDLVSAGSTNYIYENENGLFSNSSKSSFGSSTYTTLALGDVDNDGDLDIAAGVFGSVGQKIFHNNNGAFNSSSDWSSGVLKTADVKFADMDGDGWQDLVIVDYFSSKVRIYENQNGAFSTSSIKDLTISSPRSLDITDFDSDGDMDILAGGWSSSSKTKVFENSNYVFITHASFPAQGKTTESIWADVDGDGDMDVVEGFGGGKAFFYLNHDGKISETAQWQSTDTSEKIALAVADINNDGSIDLAIVNENEKISIYFGATDADKDGTIDSSDIFEFDPTQAIDSDSDGHGDHFGGRIYDSCTGYWGDSWRDRWGCPDEDSDGQSNLNDDFWRKDTQWVDTDGDGRGDNWGNSSWDAGRSGAWPGQYIANAYLQDPYP
;
A
#
# COMPACT_ATOMS: atom_id res chain seq x y z
N MET A 1 -37.72 -6.71 -66.60
CA MET A 1 -36.41 -7.13 -67.17
C MET A 1 -35.59 -7.60 -65.96
N ALA A 2 -35.06 -8.83 -65.86
CA ALA A 2 -33.92 -9.39 -66.60
C ALA A 2 -32.62 -8.61 -66.32
N ARG A 3 -31.46 -9.18 -65.91
CA ARG A 3 -30.94 -10.55 -65.57
C ARG A 3 -29.64 -10.31 -64.72
N GLY A 4 -28.95 -11.25 -64.05
CA GLY A 4 -29.04 -12.71 -63.81
C GLY A 4 -27.68 -13.19 -63.21
N ILE A 5 -27.61 -14.06 -62.18
CA ILE A 5 -27.52 -15.55 -62.23
C ILE A 5 -26.15 -16.02 -62.83
N VAL A 6 -25.35 -16.94 -62.26
CA VAL A 6 -25.57 -18.31 -61.68
C VAL A 6 -24.55 -18.57 -60.53
N ALA A 7 -24.73 -19.28 -59.40
CA ALA A 7 -25.81 -20.06 -58.74
C ALA A 7 -25.70 -21.62 -58.70
N MET A 8 -25.92 -22.18 -57.48
CA MET A 8 -26.34 -23.57 -57.11
C MET A 8 -25.40 -24.80 -57.23
N LEU A 9 -25.27 -25.54 -56.11
CA LEU A 9 -26.00 -26.81 -55.78
C LEU A 9 -26.14 -26.87 -54.22
N LEU A 10 -27.27 -27.13 -53.54
CA LEU A 10 -28.33 -28.18 -53.59
C LEU A 10 -27.83 -29.54 -53.04
N LEU A 11 -28.53 -30.32 -52.18
CA LEU A 11 -29.94 -30.28 -51.71
C LEU A 11 -30.19 -31.03 -50.36
N SER A 12 -31.32 -30.72 -49.70
CA SER A 12 -31.99 -31.28 -48.50
C SER A 12 -32.17 -32.80 -48.30
N THR A 13 -32.40 -33.23 -47.04
CA THR A 13 -33.48 -34.17 -46.59
C THR A 13 -33.77 -34.00 -45.07
N LEU A 14 -34.95 -34.13 -44.43
CA LEU A 14 -36.39 -33.93 -44.75
C LEU A 14 -37.35 -35.05 -44.21
N VAL A 15 -38.15 -34.72 -43.16
CA VAL A 15 -39.43 -35.33 -42.67
C VAL A 15 -39.47 -36.74 -42.04
N GLN A 16 -39.91 -36.78 -40.77
CA GLN A 16 -40.87 -37.71 -40.09
C GLN A 16 -41.28 -37.01 -38.76
N ILE A 17 -42.53 -36.76 -38.31
CA ILE A 17 -43.90 -37.36 -38.38
C ILE A 17 -44.25 -38.28 -37.19
N LEU A 18 -45.07 -37.73 -36.27
CA LEU A 18 -45.87 -38.37 -35.18
C LEU A 18 -45.07 -39.10 -34.08
N SER A 19 -45.52 -39.15 -32.81
CA SER A 19 -46.90 -39.06 -32.28
C SER A 19 -47.04 -38.30 -30.96
N GLN A 20 -48.22 -37.70 -30.80
CA GLN A 20 -49.01 -37.48 -29.56
C GLN A 20 -48.80 -38.60 -28.50
N THR A 21 -48.89 -38.36 -27.18
CA THR A 21 -50.05 -37.83 -26.40
C THR A 21 -49.60 -37.18 -25.06
N LEU A 22 -50.19 -36.07 -24.59
CA LEU A 22 -51.30 -35.94 -23.59
C LEU A 22 -51.03 -36.64 -22.22
N ILE A 23 -51.37 -36.10 -21.04
CA ILE A 23 -52.38 -35.05 -20.68
C ILE A 23 -52.07 -34.39 -19.30
N ASP A 24 -52.81 -33.30 -18.99
CA ASP A 24 -53.12 -32.55 -17.74
C ASP A 24 -52.86 -33.21 -16.35
N ASN A 25 -52.83 -32.52 -15.18
CA ASN A 25 -53.24 -31.15 -14.77
C ASN A 25 -52.54 -30.78 -13.41
N PRO A 26 -52.46 -29.50 -12.98
CA PRO A 26 -52.20 -29.14 -11.57
C PRO A 26 -53.42 -29.38 -10.65
N ASP A 27 -53.22 -29.29 -9.32
CA ASP A 27 -53.99 -28.48 -8.35
C ASP A 27 -53.70 -28.89 -6.87
N ASP A 28 -53.84 -27.93 -5.94
CA ASP A 28 -54.03 -28.01 -4.47
C ASP A 28 -53.20 -29.00 -3.60
N ILE A 29 -52.49 -28.48 -2.59
CA ILE A 29 -53.10 -28.20 -1.26
C ILE A 29 -52.25 -27.23 -0.40
N ASN A 30 -52.88 -26.72 0.67
CA ASN A 30 -52.47 -25.63 1.57
C ASN A 30 -51.93 -26.17 2.93
N GLU A 31 -51.74 -25.26 3.90
CA GLU A 31 -51.32 -25.44 5.32
C GLU A 31 -49.79 -25.46 5.58
N SER A 32 -49.24 -24.98 6.70
CA SER A 32 -49.37 -23.70 7.47
C SER A 32 -48.83 -23.90 8.90
N MET A 33 -48.04 -22.93 9.41
CA MET A 33 -47.80 -22.66 10.85
C MET A 33 -47.05 -23.71 11.73
N GLU A 34 -45.85 -23.33 12.21
CA GLU A 34 -45.55 -22.95 13.62
C GLU A 34 -45.92 -23.90 14.81
N PRO A 35 -45.15 -23.88 15.93
CA PRO A 35 -43.93 -24.66 16.17
C PRO A 35 -44.13 -25.68 17.32
N THR A 36 -43.07 -26.32 17.85
CA THR A 36 -43.12 -26.80 19.26
C THR A 36 -41.75 -26.96 19.95
N GLU A 37 -41.72 -26.50 21.20
CA GLU A 37 -40.68 -26.63 22.23
C GLU A 37 -40.10 -28.06 22.45
N GLN A 38 -38.87 -28.19 22.97
CA GLN A 38 -38.69 -28.36 24.43
C GLN A 38 -37.27 -28.20 25.01
N THR A 39 -37.22 -27.39 26.06
CA THR A 39 -36.08 -27.06 26.93
C THR A 39 -35.50 -28.25 27.70
N GLN A 40 -34.19 -28.23 27.96
CA GLN A 40 -33.68 -28.48 29.31
C GLN A 40 -32.32 -27.80 29.54
N SER A 41 -32.05 -27.40 30.78
CA SER A 41 -30.98 -26.44 31.11
C SER A 41 -30.25 -26.80 32.41
N LEU A 42 -29.10 -26.13 32.65
CA LEU A 42 -28.27 -26.14 33.87
C LEU A 42 -27.45 -27.43 34.09
N TYR A 43 -26.28 -27.43 34.75
CA TYR A 43 -25.58 -26.38 35.52
C TYR A 43 -24.06 -26.49 35.28
N ALA A 44 -23.32 -25.38 35.38
CA ALA A 44 -21.86 -25.34 35.21
C ALA A 44 -21.06 -25.84 36.44
N GLN A 45 -19.81 -26.27 36.22
CA GLN A 45 -18.70 -26.18 37.19
C GLN A 45 -17.34 -26.17 36.46
N SER A 46 -16.38 -25.40 36.98
CA SER A 46 -15.11 -25.02 36.35
C SER A 46 -13.89 -25.79 36.88
N TYR A 47 -12.67 -25.30 36.57
CA TYR A 47 -11.31 -25.82 36.86
C TYR A 47 -10.79 -26.91 35.89
N ASP A 48 -9.55 -26.85 35.36
CA ASP A 48 -8.57 -25.74 35.26
C ASP A 48 -7.40 -26.05 34.27
N VAL A 49 -6.70 -25.01 33.80
CA VAL A 49 -5.34 -24.91 33.17
C VAL A 49 -4.77 -25.90 32.11
N ASN A 50 -4.17 -25.27 31.09
CA ASN A 50 -2.90 -25.59 30.37
C ASN A 50 -2.81 -26.62 29.21
N ASN A 51 -3.12 -26.13 27.99
CA ASN A 51 -2.18 -25.79 26.87
C ASN A 51 -1.26 -26.86 26.19
N TYR A 52 -0.96 -26.59 24.91
CA TYR A 52 0.06 -27.11 23.95
C TYR A 52 -0.19 -28.38 23.10
N SER A 53 -0.42 -28.14 21.80
CA SER A 53 0.21 -28.72 20.57
C SER A 53 0.30 -30.26 20.34
N ALA A 54 0.18 -30.82 19.13
CA ALA A 54 -0.21 -30.30 17.79
C ALA A 54 -0.41 -31.49 16.80
N GLY A 55 -0.91 -31.23 15.57
CA GLY A 55 -0.71 -32.09 14.38
C GLY A 55 -1.93 -32.82 13.80
N GLY A 56 -2.08 -32.77 12.46
CA GLY A 56 -3.03 -33.60 11.67
C GLY A 56 -2.53 -35.04 11.43
N TYR A 57 -3.07 -35.85 10.51
CA TYR A 57 -3.89 -35.55 9.30
C TYR A 57 -4.67 -36.78 8.78
N HIS A 58 -5.64 -36.53 7.87
CA HIS A 58 -6.21 -37.42 6.83
C HIS A 58 -6.97 -38.73 7.20
N MET A 59 -7.85 -39.14 6.28
CA MET A 59 -8.54 -40.43 6.25
C MET A 59 -8.32 -41.17 4.91
N LEU A 60 -8.31 -42.50 4.97
CA LEU A 60 -8.65 -43.38 3.85
C LEU A 60 -9.54 -44.54 4.36
N SER A 61 -10.11 -45.31 3.42
CA SER A 61 -11.27 -46.17 3.66
C SER A 61 -11.04 -47.44 4.50
N ASP A 62 -12.16 -47.91 5.09
CA ASP A 62 -12.46 -49.27 5.55
C ASP A 62 -12.01 -49.76 6.96
N GLN A 63 -13.02 -49.81 7.84
CA GLN A 63 -13.29 -50.76 8.93
C GLN A 63 -12.66 -50.60 10.35
N VAL A 64 -13.52 -50.07 11.25
CA VAL A 64 -13.91 -50.68 12.54
C VAL A 64 -12.91 -50.62 13.73
N TRP A 65 -13.20 -49.63 14.60
CA TRP A 65 -13.04 -49.60 16.08
C TRP A 65 -11.74 -49.06 16.69
N TRP A 66 -11.87 -48.56 17.93
CA TRP A 66 -11.00 -47.59 18.59
C TRP A 66 -10.21 -48.22 19.76
N GLU A 67 -8.88 -48.02 19.80
CA GLU A 67 -8.06 -47.97 21.03
C GLU A 67 -6.93 -46.93 20.86
N PRO A 68 -6.48 -46.22 21.92
CA PRO A 68 -5.52 -45.12 21.81
C PRO A 68 -4.04 -45.57 21.86
N PRO A 69 -3.10 -44.85 21.21
CA PRO A 69 -1.66 -45.10 21.35
C PRO A 69 -1.12 -44.83 22.76
N LEU A 70 -0.03 -45.52 23.10
CA LEU A 70 0.76 -45.31 24.33
C LEU A 70 1.94 -44.37 24.05
N PRO A 71 2.40 -43.57 25.04
CA PRO A 71 3.50 -42.63 24.84
C PRO A 71 4.84 -43.34 24.62
N PHE A 72 5.63 -42.79 23.70
CA PHE A 72 6.99 -43.26 23.40
C PHE A 72 7.96 -42.79 24.49
N SER A 73 8.89 -43.66 24.90
CA SER A 73 9.88 -43.35 25.94
C SER A 73 11.25 -43.06 25.33
N VAL A 74 11.72 -41.83 25.45
CA VAL A 74 13.11 -41.46 25.09
C VAL A 74 14.08 -42.28 25.96
N SER A 75 15.09 -42.90 25.33
CA SER A 75 16.15 -43.63 26.03
C SER A 75 17.13 -42.63 26.64
N ALA A 76 17.68 -42.90 27.82
CA ALA A 76 18.65 -42.01 28.48
C ALA A 76 20.07 -42.04 27.85
N ASN A 77 20.17 -42.49 26.60
CA ASN A 77 21.38 -42.68 25.79
C ASN A 77 21.22 -42.11 24.36
N ASP A 78 20.18 -41.31 24.12
CA ASP A 78 19.96 -40.50 22.92
C ASP A 78 20.26 -39.06 23.37
N GLN A 79 21.26 -38.40 22.77
CA GLN A 79 21.86 -37.16 23.29
C GLN A 79 21.60 -35.91 22.44
N ASP A 80 21.18 -36.05 21.19
CA ASP A 80 20.75 -34.95 20.31
C ASP A 80 19.26 -35.02 19.94
N GLY A 81 18.59 -36.15 20.19
CA GLY A 81 17.12 -36.27 20.15
C GLY A 81 16.55 -36.78 18.83
N ASP A 82 17.37 -37.39 17.96
CA ASP A 82 16.93 -37.88 16.64
C ASP A 82 16.08 -39.17 16.69
N GLY A 83 16.05 -39.84 17.84
CA GLY A 83 15.32 -41.10 18.06
C GLY A 83 16.16 -42.38 17.93
N THR A 84 17.48 -42.25 17.72
CA THR A 84 18.43 -43.36 17.52
C THR A 84 19.46 -43.40 18.66
N GLU A 85 19.79 -44.58 19.19
CA GLU A 85 20.85 -44.67 20.21
C GLU A 85 22.25 -44.51 19.57
N ASP A 86 23.06 -43.57 20.09
CA ASP A 86 24.42 -43.17 19.67
C ASP A 86 25.36 -44.33 19.25
N ALA A 87 25.12 -45.54 19.77
CA ALA A 87 25.92 -46.73 19.54
C ALA A 87 25.67 -47.44 18.19
N ASN A 88 24.63 -47.06 17.44
CA ASN A 88 24.31 -47.62 16.12
C ASN A 88 24.30 -46.58 14.98
N ASP A 89 24.45 -45.30 15.29
CA ASP A 89 24.52 -44.23 14.29
C ASP A 89 25.84 -44.26 13.47
N SER A 90 25.76 -43.72 12.26
CA SER A 90 26.82 -43.55 11.27
C SER A 90 27.53 -42.18 11.29
N HIS A 91 27.07 -41.23 12.11
CA HIS A 91 27.65 -39.90 12.38
C HIS A 91 28.24 -39.74 13.82
N PRO A 92 29.07 -40.69 14.33
CA PRO A 92 29.50 -40.69 15.73
C PRO A 92 30.45 -39.53 16.11
N LEU A 93 29.86 -38.47 16.67
CA LEU A 93 30.39 -37.50 17.64
C LEU A 93 31.65 -36.68 17.30
N ASN A 94 31.66 -35.41 17.74
CA ASN A 94 32.90 -34.75 18.16
C ASN A 94 32.66 -33.85 19.41
N PRO A 95 33.37 -34.04 20.55
CA PRO A 95 32.86 -33.60 21.87
C PRO A 95 33.66 -32.48 22.55
N ALA A 96 33.14 -31.99 23.68
CA ALA A 96 33.85 -31.11 24.62
C ALA A 96 34.54 -31.90 25.77
N ILE A 97 35.82 -31.60 26.08
CA ILE A 97 36.51 -31.93 27.35
C ILE A 97 37.47 -30.78 27.76
N PRO A 98 37.61 -30.40 29.06
CA PRO A 98 38.26 -29.13 29.46
C PRO A 98 39.46 -29.21 30.44
N ILE A 99 39.97 -28.03 30.84
CA ILE A 99 40.84 -27.70 32.00
C ILE A 99 42.35 -28.03 31.94
N ALA A 100 43.17 -26.97 32.02
CA ALA A 100 44.47 -26.95 32.72
C ALA A 100 44.79 -25.50 33.21
N ILE A 101 45.65 -25.34 34.22
CA ILE A 101 45.95 -24.07 34.91
C ILE A 101 47.46 -23.83 34.95
N GLU A 102 47.95 -22.63 34.60
CA GLU A 102 48.90 -21.86 35.45
C GLU A 102 49.20 -20.42 34.95
N GLN A 103 49.98 -19.68 35.75
CA GLN A 103 50.16 -18.23 35.70
C GLN A 103 51.29 -17.75 34.80
N SER A 104 51.18 -16.52 34.29
CA SER A 104 52.26 -15.54 34.50
C SER A 104 51.70 -14.11 34.52
N SER A 105 52.40 -13.19 35.18
CA SER A 105 52.01 -11.78 35.29
C SER A 105 53.19 -10.86 34.95
N ILE A 106 52.89 -9.70 34.35
CA ILE A 106 53.83 -8.59 34.21
C ILE A 106 53.18 -7.33 34.77
N SER A 107 53.94 -6.59 35.56
CA SER A 107 53.50 -5.45 36.34
C SER A 107 53.82 -4.11 35.66
N CYS A 108 53.02 -3.09 35.97
CA CYS A 108 53.43 -1.71 35.74
C CYS A 108 54.65 -1.36 36.60
N GLY A 109 55.76 -1.00 35.96
CA GLY A 109 57.02 -0.63 36.61
C GLY A 109 56.97 0.79 37.19
N ILE A 110 57.12 0.92 38.51
CA ILE A 110 57.04 2.19 39.23
C ILE A 110 58.31 3.06 39.12
N SER A 111 58.14 4.31 38.68
CA SER A 111 58.91 5.46 39.19
C SER A 111 58.16 6.79 38.94
N GLU A 112 58.01 7.59 40.00
CA GLU A 112 57.55 9.00 40.00
C GLU A 112 56.06 9.30 39.73
N LEU A 113 55.23 8.91 40.72
CA LEU A 113 54.04 9.67 41.18
C LEU A 113 54.47 11.04 41.80
N PRO A 114 53.58 12.04 42.07
CA PRO A 114 52.12 11.93 42.22
C PRO A 114 51.20 13.07 41.67
N CYS A 115 49.95 12.68 41.43
CA CYS A 115 48.67 13.34 41.76
C CYS A 115 48.58 14.87 42.04
N ALA A 116 47.83 15.56 41.17
CA ALA A 116 46.78 16.56 41.44
C ALA A 116 46.97 17.75 42.42
N ARG A 117 46.71 18.99 41.94
CA ARG A 117 45.59 19.87 42.40
C ARG A 117 45.43 21.23 41.66
N GLN A 118 44.21 21.45 41.17
CA GLN A 118 43.37 22.68 41.25
C GLN A 118 43.74 24.04 40.59
N PHE A 119 42.86 24.44 39.64
CA PHE A 119 42.36 25.80 39.29
C PHE A 119 43.35 26.85 38.71
N THR A 120 42.98 27.66 37.71
CA THR A 120 41.71 28.44 37.53
C THR A 120 41.34 28.78 36.07
N GLY A 121 40.06 28.62 35.70
CA GLY A 121 39.35 29.33 34.61
C GLY A 121 39.64 28.90 33.16
N VAL A 122 38.68 28.92 32.21
CA VAL A 122 37.24 29.25 32.27
C VAL A 122 36.47 28.41 31.22
N SER A 123 35.29 27.90 31.61
CA SER A 123 34.19 27.33 30.79
C SER A 123 34.47 26.72 29.40
N PHE A 124 34.38 25.39 29.32
CA PHE A 124 33.37 24.73 28.48
C PHE A 124 32.57 23.80 29.40
N ASN A 125 31.25 23.73 29.26
CA ASN A 125 30.45 22.81 30.05
C ASN A 125 30.29 21.51 29.27
N ILE A 126 30.89 20.44 29.78
CA ILE A 126 30.57 19.07 29.40
C ILE A 126 29.56 18.60 30.45
N ASP A 127 28.36 18.26 30.00
CA ASP A 127 27.79 16.97 30.39
C ASP A 127 27.79 16.14 29.12
N ALA A 128 28.33 14.92 29.21
CA ALA A 128 28.42 13.98 28.12
C ALA A 128 27.84 12.66 28.63
N ASP A 129 26.57 12.46 28.31
CA ASP A 129 25.98 11.15 28.14
C ASP A 129 25.44 11.13 26.71
N TRP A 130 26.28 10.67 25.79
CA TRP A 130 25.88 10.36 24.42
C TRP A 130 25.90 8.84 24.33
N ASP A 131 24.76 8.25 24.67
CA ASP A 131 24.50 6.83 24.47
C ASP A 131 23.73 6.68 23.14
N PRO A 132 24.31 6.04 22.11
CA PRO A 132 23.63 5.73 20.86
C PRO A 132 22.95 4.35 20.90
N GLY A 133 22.70 3.76 22.07
CA GLY A 133 22.18 2.40 22.24
C GLY A 133 20.68 2.23 22.49
N GLU A 134 19.93 3.31 22.79
CA GLU A 134 18.52 3.25 23.21
C GLU A 134 17.67 4.25 22.39
N SER A 135 17.30 3.87 21.17
CA SER A 135 16.36 4.62 20.35
C SER A 135 14.91 4.27 20.72
N GLU A 136 14.25 5.10 21.53
CA GLU A 136 12.78 5.11 21.64
C GLU A 136 12.15 5.44 20.26
N LYS A 137 12.01 4.43 19.38
CA LYS A 137 10.99 4.43 18.31
C LYS A 137 9.64 4.65 19.01
N VAL A 138 8.81 5.59 18.56
CA VAL A 138 7.50 5.86 19.17
C VAL A 138 6.51 6.24 18.08
N SER A 139 5.47 5.43 17.93
CA SER A 139 4.29 5.77 17.17
C SER A 139 3.17 6.30 18.09
N ARG A 140 2.36 7.19 17.51
CA ARG A 140 1.03 7.60 17.93
C ARG A 140 0.21 7.71 16.66
N ILE A 141 -1.04 7.29 16.72
CA ILE A 141 -1.98 7.28 15.60
C ILE A 141 -3.22 8.09 15.96
N ALA A 142 -3.86 8.64 14.95
CA ALA A 142 -5.23 9.13 14.96
C ALA A 142 -5.84 8.81 13.58
N TRP A 143 -7.16 8.74 13.53
CA TRP A 143 -7.95 8.33 12.38
C TRP A 143 -8.94 9.41 11.99
N GLY A 144 -9.20 9.54 10.70
CA GLY A 144 -10.28 10.34 10.14
C GLY A 144 -9.97 10.85 8.75
N ASP A 145 -11.02 10.98 7.95
CA ASP A 145 -11.10 11.63 6.63
C ASP A 145 -10.36 12.99 6.59
N ILE A 146 -9.16 13.04 6.00
CA ILE A 146 -8.30 14.24 5.89
C ILE A 146 -8.53 14.98 4.57
N ASP A 147 -8.82 14.30 3.46
CA ASP A 147 -8.95 14.93 2.14
C ASP A 147 -10.36 14.95 1.51
N LEU A 148 -11.36 14.38 2.21
CA LEU A 148 -12.79 14.46 1.94
C LEU A 148 -13.30 13.59 0.78
N ASP A 149 -12.68 12.43 0.56
CA ASP A 149 -13.18 11.38 -0.34
C ASP A 149 -14.32 10.55 0.28
N GLY A 150 -14.20 10.17 1.54
CA GLY A 150 -15.22 9.53 2.37
C GLY A 150 -14.80 8.31 3.19
N ASP A 151 -13.54 7.83 3.11
CA ASP A 151 -13.04 6.77 4.00
C ASP A 151 -12.16 7.29 5.17
N GLN A 152 -11.14 6.55 5.64
CA GLN A 152 -10.44 6.93 6.89
C GLN A 152 -8.92 6.88 6.78
N ASP A 153 -8.32 8.07 6.76
CA ASP A 153 -6.88 8.22 6.74
C ASP A 153 -6.23 7.98 8.10
N LEU A 154 -5.01 7.43 8.04
CA LEU A 154 -4.20 7.13 9.21
C LEU A 154 -3.12 8.18 9.43
N VAL A 155 -3.36 9.11 10.36
CA VAL A 155 -2.37 10.14 10.73
C VAL A 155 -1.44 9.64 11.84
N ARG A 156 -0.24 9.21 11.42
CA ARG A 156 0.86 8.74 12.28
C ARG A 156 1.79 9.89 12.68
N VAL A 157 2.34 9.83 13.89
CA VAL A 157 3.36 10.78 14.38
C VAL A 157 4.67 10.06 14.70
N ASN A 158 5.64 10.19 13.78
CA ASN A 158 6.85 9.37 13.76
C ASN A 158 8.16 10.12 14.08
N GLY A 159 9.23 9.39 14.38
CA GLY A 159 10.43 9.88 15.09
C GLY A 159 11.60 10.43 14.24
N LEU A 160 11.46 10.58 12.93
CA LEU A 160 12.54 10.74 11.93
C LEU A 160 13.55 11.90 12.13
N THR A 161 13.33 12.82 13.08
CA THR A 161 14.27 13.94 13.38
C THR A 161 15.04 13.77 14.69
N GLY A 162 15.09 12.54 15.25
CA GLY A 162 15.91 12.20 16.41
C GLY A 162 15.41 12.79 17.74
N HIS A 163 14.11 13.05 17.84
CA HIS A 163 13.49 13.71 18.99
C HIS A 163 12.10 13.15 19.30
N ASN A 164 11.85 12.82 20.58
CA ASN A 164 10.62 12.16 21.01
C ASN A 164 9.38 13.08 20.84
N LYS A 165 8.52 12.76 19.87
CA LYS A 165 7.12 13.19 19.76
C LYS A 165 6.26 12.28 20.68
N LYS A 166 5.13 12.78 21.22
CA LYS A 166 4.38 12.09 22.30
C LYS A 166 2.85 12.34 22.29
N GLY A 167 2.22 12.60 21.14
CA GLY A 167 0.76 12.72 21.04
C GLY A 167 0.27 13.48 19.79
N ILE A 168 -0.94 13.12 19.34
CA ILE A 168 -1.71 13.73 18.26
C ILE A 168 -3.20 13.79 18.65
N SER A 169 -3.95 14.75 18.12
CA SER A 169 -5.41 14.78 18.04
C SER A 169 -5.79 15.42 16.71
N LEU A 170 -6.85 14.92 16.05
CA LEU A 170 -7.42 15.48 14.82
C LEU A 170 -8.73 16.24 15.14
N GLY A 171 -9.15 17.11 14.22
CA GLY A 171 -10.40 17.90 14.30
C GLY A 171 -10.22 19.29 13.67
N ASP A 172 -11.26 19.84 13.03
CA ASP A 172 -11.30 21.22 12.50
C ASP A 172 -11.06 22.25 13.64
N VAL A 173 -9.94 23.00 13.60
CA VAL A 173 -9.53 23.96 14.64
C VAL A 173 -9.64 25.41 14.18
N ASP A 174 -9.76 25.71 12.88
CA ASP A 174 -9.88 27.09 12.37
C ASP A 174 -11.24 27.42 11.69
N GLY A 175 -12.07 26.41 11.46
CA GLY A 175 -13.49 26.51 11.13
C GLY A 175 -13.79 26.53 9.64
N ASP A 176 -12.92 25.95 8.80
CA ASP A 176 -13.09 25.94 7.35
C ASP A 176 -13.72 24.65 6.79
N GLY A 177 -13.62 23.53 7.52
CA GLY A 177 -14.23 22.24 7.23
C GLY A 177 -13.25 21.08 7.10
N ASP A 178 -11.95 21.33 6.97
CA ASP A 178 -10.91 20.30 6.80
C ASP A 178 -10.41 19.81 8.20
N LEU A 179 -9.93 18.57 8.31
CA LEU A 179 -9.42 18.04 9.59
C LEU A 179 -7.98 18.50 9.91
N ASP A 180 -7.82 19.43 10.86
CA ASP A 180 -6.51 19.86 11.38
C ASP A 180 -5.87 18.82 12.34
N ALA A 181 -4.55 18.95 12.57
CA ALA A 181 -3.81 18.11 13.52
C ALA A 181 -3.05 18.90 14.61
N VAL A 182 -3.31 18.60 15.88
CA VAL A 182 -2.53 19.11 17.03
C VAL A 182 -1.48 18.08 17.46
N VAL A 183 -0.19 18.41 17.31
CA VAL A 183 0.93 17.48 17.53
C VAL A 183 1.98 18.04 18.49
N THR A 184 2.46 17.21 19.42
CA THR A 184 3.57 17.57 20.34
C THR A 184 4.91 16.98 19.94
N GLU A 185 5.90 17.86 19.78
CA GLU A 185 7.25 17.58 19.31
C GLU A 185 8.35 17.95 20.33
N TYR A 186 9.61 17.92 19.89
CA TYR A 186 10.76 18.40 20.67
C TYR A 186 10.62 19.84 21.15
N GLY A 187 10.18 20.74 20.26
CA GLY A 187 10.12 22.17 20.53
C GLY A 187 8.99 22.58 21.46
N GLY A 188 7.90 21.81 21.54
CA GLY A 188 6.65 22.23 22.15
C GLY A 188 5.47 21.64 21.39
N THR A 189 4.35 22.35 21.41
CA THR A 189 3.10 21.92 20.77
C THR A 189 2.82 22.77 19.54
N TYR A 190 2.41 22.12 18.47
CA TYR A 190 2.22 22.67 17.15
C TYR A 190 0.79 22.38 16.69
N LEU A 191 0.23 23.29 15.90
CA LEU A 191 -1.01 23.12 15.16
C LEU A 191 -0.63 23.05 13.68
N TYR A 192 -1.02 21.97 13.04
CA TYR A 192 -0.87 21.73 11.62
C TYR A 192 -2.25 21.97 11.01
N LEU A 193 -2.42 23.12 10.36
CA LEU A 193 -3.65 23.37 9.63
C LEU A 193 -3.63 22.55 8.35
N ASN A 194 -4.72 21.84 8.09
CA ASN A 194 -5.01 21.24 6.79
C ASN A 194 -5.35 22.36 5.79
N ILE A 195 -5.14 22.13 4.49
CA ILE A 195 -5.59 23.00 3.40
C ILE A 195 -5.81 22.12 2.17
N ALA A 196 -7.07 21.73 1.92
CA ALA A 196 -7.48 20.84 0.83
C ALA A 196 -6.70 19.51 0.82
N GLY A 197 -6.84 18.73 1.90
CA GLY A 197 -6.22 17.41 2.08
C GLY A 197 -4.75 17.40 2.54
N GLU A 198 -3.98 18.44 2.25
CA GLU A 198 -2.52 18.42 2.49
C GLU A 198 -2.12 18.79 3.94
N LEU A 199 -2.02 17.83 4.87
CA LEU A 199 -1.39 18.08 6.19
C LEU A 199 0.15 18.24 6.10
N ASN A 200 0.68 19.35 6.62
CA ASN A 200 2.08 19.77 6.42
C ASN A 200 3.15 18.85 7.05
N SER A 201 3.92 18.10 6.24
CA SER A 201 5.33 17.66 6.41
C SER A 201 5.90 17.32 7.83
N GLY A 202 5.10 16.89 8.81
CA GLY A 202 5.52 16.76 10.20
C GLY A 202 4.70 15.80 11.06
N ALA A 203 3.44 15.56 10.67
CA ALA A 203 2.81 14.26 10.76
C ALA A 203 3.21 13.41 9.53
N GLU A 204 2.85 12.13 9.55
CA GLU A 204 2.87 11.20 8.43
C GLU A 204 1.40 10.79 8.20
N VAL A 205 0.77 11.25 7.13
CA VAL A 205 -0.60 10.80 6.75
C VAL A 205 -0.44 9.60 5.82
N PHE A 206 -1.18 8.53 6.06
CA PHE A 206 -1.40 7.48 5.07
C PHE A 206 -2.84 7.66 4.62
N LEU A 207 -3.02 8.14 3.39
CA LEU A 207 -4.33 8.26 2.79
C LEU A 207 -4.89 6.86 2.50
N GLY A 208 -6.19 6.67 2.63
CA GLY A 208 -6.88 5.49 2.15
C GLY A 208 -6.84 5.38 0.62
N ASP A 209 -6.99 4.16 0.11
CA ASP A 209 -7.23 3.85 -1.30
C ASP A 209 -8.09 2.56 -1.32
N GLU A 210 -9.42 2.71 -1.35
CA GLU A 210 -10.47 1.64 -1.29
C GLU A 210 -10.08 0.41 -0.44
N GLY A 211 -9.70 0.66 0.82
CA GLY A 211 -9.38 -0.39 1.79
C GLY A 211 -7.93 -0.89 1.80
N SER A 212 -7.01 -0.13 1.21
CA SER A 212 -5.56 -0.36 1.29
C SER A 212 -4.81 0.89 1.77
N PHE A 213 -3.59 0.72 2.30
CA PHE A 213 -2.67 1.84 2.55
C PHE A 213 -1.37 1.72 1.79
N PRO A 214 -0.83 2.83 1.26
CA PRO A 214 0.51 2.86 0.73
C PRO A 214 1.55 2.53 1.80
N ASN A 215 2.60 1.78 1.44
CA ASN A 215 3.71 1.45 2.35
C ASN A 215 4.62 2.66 2.72
N SER A 216 4.19 3.87 2.39
CA SER A 216 4.81 5.15 2.72
C SER A 216 3.72 6.21 2.87
N PRO A 217 3.83 7.11 3.85
CA PRO A 217 2.87 8.21 4.00
C PRO A 217 2.96 9.20 2.82
N SER A 218 1.88 9.94 2.59
CA SER A 218 1.82 11.03 1.62
C SER A 218 2.87 12.12 1.93
N SER A 219 3.21 12.91 0.91
CA SER A 219 4.43 13.76 0.92
C SER A 219 4.13 15.25 1.00
N ASP A 220 3.10 15.59 1.78
CA ASP A 220 2.29 16.77 1.49
C ASP A 220 2.79 18.07 2.14
N SER A 221 2.41 19.17 1.49
CA SER A 221 3.13 20.44 1.53
C SER A 221 2.24 21.68 1.54
N GLY A 222 0.95 21.54 1.24
CA GLY A 222 -0.05 22.62 1.21
C GLY A 222 -0.36 23.23 2.58
N GLY A 223 -0.54 22.40 3.60
CA GLY A 223 -0.98 22.80 4.94
C GLY A 223 -0.08 23.80 5.67
N SER A 224 -0.64 24.47 6.69
CA SER A 224 0.02 25.56 7.41
C SER A 224 0.43 25.17 8.83
N ARG A 225 1.71 24.80 9.00
CA ARG A 225 2.29 24.46 10.31
C ARG A 225 2.61 25.70 11.16
N SER A 226 1.96 25.82 12.31
CA SER A 226 2.23 26.86 13.33
C SER A 226 2.71 26.26 14.66
N ARG A 227 3.51 27.01 15.42
CA ARG A 227 3.88 26.66 16.81
C ARG A 227 3.26 27.66 17.76
N PHE A 228 2.13 27.31 18.35
CA PHE A 228 1.51 28.14 19.38
C PHE A 228 2.28 28.05 20.71
N SER A 229 2.55 26.83 21.20
CA SER A 229 3.09 26.64 22.55
C SER A 229 4.59 26.33 22.59
N THR A 230 5.29 26.94 23.55
CA THR A 230 6.66 26.52 23.92
C THR A 230 6.67 25.38 24.94
N SER A 231 5.52 25.05 25.53
CA SER A 231 5.34 23.89 26.39
C SER A 231 4.93 22.67 25.55
N LYS A 232 5.27 21.48 26.04
CA LYS A 232 4.82 20.20 25.45
C LYS A 232 3.50 19.77 26.09
N VAL A 233 2.52 19.43 25.27
CA VAL A 233 1.19 18.93 25.66
C VAL A 233 1.11 17.46 25.26
N TYR A 234 1.42 16.55 26.19
CA TYR A 234 1.36 15.10 25.95
C TYR A 234 -0.08 14.60 26.07
N ASN A 235 -0.45 13.69 25.17
CA ASN A 235 -1.82 13.20 24.99
C ASN A 235 -2.83 14.37 24.87
N PRO A 236 -2.77 15.14 23.76
CA PRO A 236 -3.76 16.16 23.46
C PRO A 236 -5.12 15.50 23.14
N ARG A 237 -6.22 16.18 23.47
CA ARG A 237 -7.58 15.88 22.97
C ARG A 237 -8.29 17.18 22.61
N LEU A 238 -8.93 17.20 21.46
CA LEU A 238 -9.78 18.31 20.99
C LEU A 238 -11.24 18.10 21.38
N GLY A 239 -11.98 19.19 21.58
CA GLY A 239 -13.41 19.20 21.91
C GLY A 239 -13.89 20.59 22.32
N ASP A 240 -15.09 21.01 21.93
CA ASP A 240 -15.67 22.29 22.33
C ASP A 240 -16.08 22.26 23.83
N MET A 241 -15.44 23.09 24.67
CA MET A 241 -15.70 23.13 26.12
C MET A 241 -16.42 24.40 26.62
N ASP A 242 -16.93 25.29 25.76
CA ASP A 242 -17.95 26.29 26.17
C ASP A 242 -19.12 26.54 25.19
N GLY A 243 -19.28 25.69 24.18
CA GLY A 243 -20.44 25.63 23.31
C GLY A 243 -20.49 26.75 22.27
N ASP A 244 -19.33 27.31 21.89
CA ASP A 244 -19.24 28.39 20.90
C ASP A 244 -19.01 27.90 19.46
N GLY A 245 -18.63 26.63 19.30
CA GLY A 245 -18.42 25.94 18.02
C GLY A 245 -16.96 25.75 17.63
N ASP A 246 -15.99 26.37 18.32
CA ASP A 246 -14.57 26.22 18.05
C ASP A 246 -13.95 25.08 18.91
N LEU A 247 -13.14 24.18 18.34
CA LEU A 247 -12.54 23.09 19.14
C LEU A 247 -11.47 23.61 20.11
N ASP A 248 -11.69 23.42 21.41
CA ASP A 248 -10.71 23.68 22.48
C ASP A 248 -9.75 22.49 22.68
N LEU A 249 -8.63 22.72 23.39
CA LEU A 249 -7.58 21.72 23.60
C LEU A 249 -7.28 21.45 25.07
N VAL A 250 -7.40 20.18 25.47
CA VAL A 250 -6.88 19.65 26.76
C VAL A 250 -5.65 18.77 26.55
N GLY A 251 -4.76 18.70 27.53
CA GLY A 251 -3.68 17.72 27.57
C GLY A 251 -2.77 17.84 28.80
N THR A 252 -1.72 17.02 28.88
CA THR A 252 -0.86 16.94 30.07
C THR A 252 0.50 17.61 29.86
N SER A 253 1.07 18.24 30.89
CA SER A 253 2.35 18.94 30.77
C SER A 253 3.50 17.94 30.61
N GLY A 254 4.36 18.14 29.60
CA GLY A 254 5.59 17.35 29.45
C GLY A 254 6.69 17.61 30.48
N SER A 255 6.44 18.42 31.51
CA SER A 255 7.29 18.59 32.69
C SER A 255 7.06 17.51 33.74
N SER A 256 8.04 17.28 34.62
CA SER A 256 7.98 16.28 35.71
C SER A 256 6.94 16.56 36.81
N SER A 257 6.06 17.55 36.61
CA SER A 257 4.87 17.81 37.41
C SER A 257 3.63 17.11 36.86
N GLY A 258 3.55 16.90 35.54
CA GLY A 258 2.36 16.38 34.85
C GLY A 258 1.10 17.21 35.12
N ASP A 259 1.22 18.54 35.14
CA ASP A 259 0.08 19.43 35.34
C ASP A 259 -0.91 19.29 34.17
N LEU A 260 -2.22 19.38 34.45
CA LEU A 260 -3.27 19.35 33.41
C LEU A 260 -3.40 20.75 32.81
N LEU A 261 -3.36 20.83 31.48
CA LEU A 261 -3.33 22.07 30.69
C LEU A 261 -4.60 22.15 29.83
N VAL A 262 -5.22 23.34 29.80
CA VAL A 262 -6.38 23.64 28.97
C VAL A 262 -6.09 24.94 28.22
N PHE A 263 -6.30 24.94 26.91
CA PHE A 263 -6.14 26.08 26.00
C PHE A 263 -7.48 26.32 25.32
N LYS A 264 -7.99 27.56 25.35
CA LYS A 264 -9.21 27.88 24.60
C LYS A 264 -8.91 28.32 23.17
N ASN A 265 -9.85 28.01 22.28
CA ASN A 265 -9.95 28.55 20.94
C ASN A 265 -10.94 29.74 20.91
N SER A 266 -11.04 30.41 19.76
CA SER A 266 -11.98 31.51 19.43
C SER A 266 -11.85 31.82 17.92
N GLY A 267 -11.97 30.80 17.07
CA GLY A 267 -11.89 30.88 15.60
C GLY A 267 -10.58 31.46 15.07
N THR A 268 -9.48 31.27 15.79
CA THR A 268 -8.14 31.80 15.43
C THR A 268 -6.96 30.94 15.95
N GLY A 269 -7.24 29.75 16.47
CA GLY A 269 -6.23 28.83 17.04
C GLY A 269 -5.70 29.23 18.42
N PHE A 270 -4.91 28.33 19.00
CA PHE A 270 -4.60 28.35 20.44
C PHE A 270 -3.63 29.45 20.90
N SER A 271 -3.85 29.90 22.14
CA SER A 271 -2.94 30.79 22.87
C SER A 271 -1.58 30.12 23.18
N SER A 272 -0.49 30.90 23.10
CA SER A 272 0.87 30.43 23.48
C SER A 272 1.06 30.11 24.97
N THR A 273 0.06 30.39 25.80
CA THR A 273 -0.01 29.99 27.22
C THR A 273 -1.41 29.47 27.54
N PRO A 274 -1.55 28.35 28.26
CA PRO A 274 -2.85 27.78 28.60
C PRO A 274 -3.67 28.73 29.47
N ASP A 275 -4.96 28.81 29.18
CA ASP A 275 -5.94 29.63 29.90
C ASP A 275 -6.24 29.07 31.29
N GLN A 276 -6.17 27.75 31.44
CA GLN A 276 -6.23 27.07 32.73
C GLN A 276 -5.12 26.02 32.90
N THR A 277 -4.60 25.91 34.12
CA THR A 277 -3.58 24.92 34.49
C THR A 277 -3.89 24.36 35.88
N ILE A 278 -4.12 23.06 35.97
CA ILE A 278 -4.49 22.35 37.20
C ILE A 278 -3.27 21.57 37.69
N THR A 279 -2.77 21.96 38.86
CA THR A 279 -1.47 21.53 39.41
C THR A 279 -1.62 20.74 40.71
N GLY A 280 -0.68 19.83 40.98
CA GLY A 280 -0.53 19.19 42.30
C GLY A 280 -0.68 17.67 42.32
N VAL A 281 -1.15 17.08 41.22
CA VAL A 281 -1.08 15.64 40.90
C VAL A 281 -0.55 15.51 39.46
N SER A 282 0.14 14.41 39.15
CA SER A 282 0.72 14.18 37.83
C SER A 282 -0.24 13.37 36.98
N HIS A 283 -0.84 14.01 35.99
CA HIS A 283 -1.73 13.42 34.99
C HIS A 283 -0.90 12.66 33.93
N TYR A 284 -1.49 11.63 33.34
CA TYR A 284 -0.88 10.81 32.28
C TYR A 284 -1.77 10.75 31.03
N SER A 285 -3.08 10.63 31.20
CA SER A 285 -4.07 10.63 30.12
C SER A 285 -5.22 11.57 30.46
N VAL A 286 -5.94 12.01 29.44
CA VAL A 286 -7.15 12.84 29.52
C VAL A 286 -8.15 12.38 28.47
N ASP A 287 -9.43 12.60 28.73
CA ASP A 287 -10.50 12.41 27.76
C ASP A 287 -11.67 13.36 28.04
N TRP A 288 -12.46 13.69 27.01
CA TRP A 288 -13.62 14.58 27.09
C TRP A 288 -14.94 13.80 27.15
N GLY A 289 -15.94 14.32 27.87
CA GLY A 289 -17.31 13.80 27.79
C GLY A 289 -18.27 14.53 28.74
N ASP A 290 -19.54 14.69 28.36
CA ASP A 290 -20.59 15.18 29.26
C ASP A 290 -20.93 14.09 30.30
N TYR A 291 -20.33 14.19 31.50
CA TYR A 291 -20.41 13.14 32.50
C TYR A 291 -21.66 13.25 33.40
N ASP A 292 -22.23 14.44 33.61
CA ASP A 292 -23.42 14.64 34.45
C ASP A 292 -24.72 15.03 33.72
N GLY A 293 -24.65 15.25 32.40
CA GLY A 293 -25.77 15.37 31.48
C GLY A 293 -26.32 16.78 31.35
N ASP A 294 -25.46 17.81 31.50
CA ASP A 294 -25.85 19.22 31.44
C ASP A 294 -25.53 19.93 30.11
N GLY A 295 -24.72 19.29 29.25
CA GLY A 295 -24.35 19.73 27.91
C GLY A 295 -22.94 20.32 27.78
N ASP A 296 -22.21 20.53 28.88
CA ASP A 296 -20.81 20.97 28.85
C ASP A 296 -19.84 19.76 28.90
N LEU A 297 -18.76 19.75 28.11
CA LEU A 297 -17.77 18.65 28.17
C LEU A 297 -16.92 18.70 29.45
N ASP A 298 -16.93 17.62 30.23
CA ASP A 298 -16.07 17.39 31.40
C ASP A 298 -14.76 16.67 31.02
N ILE A 299 -13.76 16.70 31.91
CA ILE A 299 -12.46 16.03 31.71
C ILE A 299 -12.32 14.82 32.63
N ALA A 300 -12.27 13.62 32.06
CA ALA A 300 -11.67 12.46 32.73
C ALA A 300 -10.13 12.58 32.69
N ALA A 301 -9.45 12.10 33.73
CA ALA A 301 -7.99 12.06 33.75
C ALA A 301 -7.41 10.87 34.51
N GLY A 302 -6.56 10.10 33.84
CA GLY A 302 -5.65 9.14 34.47
C GLY A 302 -4.48 9.88 35.12
N THR A 303 -4.16 9.56 36.38
CA THR A 303 -3.06 10.23 37.11
C THR A 303 -2.16 9.23 37.84
N ASN A 304 -1.09 9.74 38.46
CA ASN A 304 -0.09 8.95 39.18
C ASN A 304 -0.56 8.35 40.52
N ASP A 305 -1.76 8.69 41.02
CA ASP A 305 -2.30 8.13 42.27
C ASP A 305 -3.75 7.64 42.17
N LYS A 306 -4.60 8.29 41.37
CA LYS A 306 -6.02 7.95 41.18
C LYS A 306 -6.55 8.42 39.82
N THR A 307 -7.61 7.80 39.32
CA THR A 307 -8.43 8.40 38.25
C THR A 307 -9.31 9.51 38.82
N ARG A 308 -9.52 10.59 38.06
CA ARG A 308 -10.31 11.76 38.46
C ARG A 308 -11.23 12.22 37.33
N ILE A 309 -12.33 12.87 37.69
CA ILE A 309 -13.13 13.69 36.77
C ILE A 309 -13.12 15.12 37.28
N TYR A 310 -12.90 16.07 36.37
CA TYR A 310 -12.94 17.50 36.61
C TYR A 310 -14.15 18.09 35.89
N LEU A 311 -15.10 18.65 36.63
CA LEU A 311 -16.30 19.23 36.04
C LEU A 311 -16.00 20.54 35.32
N ASN A 312 -16.70 20.78 34.22
CA ASN A 312 -16.83 22.07 33.55
C ASN A 312 -17.96 22.90 34.18
N SER A 313 -18.30 24.01 33.53
CA SER A 313 -19.40 24.94 33.84
C SER A 313 -19.55 25.97 32.71
N GLY A 314 -19.44 25.49 31.46
CA GLY A 314 -19.54 26.23 30.20
C GLY A 314 -18.62 27.44 30.10
N THR A 315 -17.49 27.42 30.82
CA THR A 315 -16.52 28.53 30.90
C THR A 315 -15.22 28.17 31.63
N SER A 316 -15.24 27.18 32.54
CA SER A 316 -14.06 26.84 33.35
C SER A 316 -14.15 25.47 34.02
N ILE A 317 -13.01 24.79 34.07
CA ILE A 317 -12.84 23.46 34.67
C ILE A 317 -12.62 23.56 36.19
N SER A 318 -13.02 22.56 36.96
CA SER A 318 -12.82 22.52 38.41
C SER A 318 -11.31 22.48 38.77
N SER A 319 -10.88 23.28 39.75
CA SER A 319 -9.45 23.37 40.15
C SER A 319 -8.93 22.19 40.98
N SER A 320 -9.74 21.13 41.09
CA SER A 320 -9.50 19.87 41.78
C SER A 320 -10.53 18.86 41.29
N GLY A 321 -10.19 17.56 41.28
CA GLY A 321 -11.15 16.51 40.88
C GLY A 321 -12.44 16.60 41.68
N TYR A 322 -13.57 16.64 40.98
CA TYR A 322 -14.91 16.61 41.56
C TYR A 322 -15.25 15.19 42.04
N TRP A 323 -14.88 14.21 41.21
CA TRP A 323 -14.89 12.79 41.52
C TRP A 323 -13.45 12.25 41.54
N GLU A 324 -13.19 11.24 42.38
CA GLU A 324 -11.96 10.44 42.32
C GLU A 324 -12.27 8.96 42.58
N SER A 325 -11.49 8.06 41.98
CA SER A 325 -11.53 6.63 42.31
C SER A 325 -11.20 6.35 43.79
N SER A 326 -11.72 5.25 44.33
CA SER A 326 -11.41 4.79 45.70
C SER A 326 -10.12 3.98 45.78
N ALA A 327 -9.77 3.25 44.71
CA ALA A 327 -8.49 2.59 44.54
C ALA A 327 -7.41 3.62 44.18
N THR A 328 -6.29 3.59 44.90
CA THR A 328 -5.10 4.36 44.51
C THR A 328 -4.26 3.55 43.53
N MET A 329 -4.62 3.60 42.25
CA MET A 329 -3.88 3.00 41.15
C MET A 329 -3.62 4.06 40.07
N ALA A 330 -2.50 3.94 39.35
CA ALA A 330 -2.14 4.90 38.33
C ALA A 330 -2.81 4.56 36.99
N GLY A 331 -3.79 5.37 36.58
CA GLY A 331 -4.42 5.29 35.27
C GLY A 331 -3.44 5.72 34.17
N LYS A 332 -3.39 4.95 33.07
CA LYS A 332 -2.44 5.14 31.96
C LYS A 332 -3.08 5.58 30.67
N ASP A 333 -4.25 5.07 30.39
CA ASP A 333 -5.19 5.67 29.46
C ASP A 333 -6.58 5.73 30.11
N VAL A 334 -7.42 6.64 29.64
CA VAL A 334 -8.84 6.75 30.06
C VAL A 334 -9.72 6.96 28.84
N ARG A 335 -10.93 6.39 28.86
CA ARG A 335 -11.98 6.66 27.86
C ARG A 335 -13.33 6.84 28.56
N PHE A 336 -14.15 7.75 28.05
CA PHE A 336 -15.59 7.75 28.31
C PHE A 336 -16.34 6.97 27.24
N ALA A 337 -17.29 6.13 27.63
CA ALA A 337 -18.25 5.46 26.73
C ALA A 337 -19.47 4.95 27.53
N ASP A 338 -20.62 4.72 26.89
CA ASP A 338 -21.76 4.04 27.53
C ASP A 338 -21.57 2.52 27.40
N ILE A 339 -21.25 1.84 28.51
CA ILE A 339 -20.83 0.43 28.50
C ILE A 339 -21.94 -0.52 28.98
N ASP A 340 -22.89 -0.05 29.79
CA ASP A 340 -24.07 -0.85 30.18
C ASP A 340 -25.39 -0.45 29.48
N GLY A 341 -25.32 0.48 28.52
CA GLY A 341 -26.41 0.85 27.60
C GLY A 341 -27.49 1.69 28.29
N ASP A 342 -27.11 2.51 29.28
CA ASP A 342 -28.05 3.23 30.15
C ASP A 342 -28.26 4.72 29.83
N GLU A 343 -27.72 5.17 28.69
CA GLU A 343 -27.67 6.54 28.14
C GLU A 343 -26.79 7.50 28.98
N ARG A 344 -25.65 7.01 29.52
CA ARG A 344 -24.66 7.80 30.27
C ARG A 344 -23.23 7.32 30.02
N LEU A 345 -22.27 8.24 30.08
CA LEU A 345 -20.85 7.91 29.95
C LEU A 345 -20.28 7.30 31.23
N ASP A 346 -19.85 6.04 31.12
CA ASP A 346 -19.00 5.30 32.05
C ASP A 346 -17.53 5.62 31.79
N LEU A 347 -16.66 5.32 32.77
CA LEU A 347 -15.22 5.60 32.69
C LEU A 347 -14.39 4.32 32.69
N ILE A 348 -13.70 4.05 31.58
CA ILE A 348 -12.75 2.95 31.41
C ILE A 348 -11.33 3.46 31.69
N VAL A 349 -10.51 2.65 32.38
CA VAL A 349 -9.17 3.02 32.85
C VAL A 349 -8.17 1.90 32.61
N ALA A 350 -7.15 2.15 31.79
CA ALA A 350 -6.00 1.26 31.65
C ALA A 350 -5.03 1.42 32.84
N THR A 351 -4.45 0.34 33.34
CA THR A 351 -3.55 0.40 34.51
C THR A 351 -2.30 -0.48 34.38
N TYR A 352 -1.40 -0.39 35.36
CA TYR A 352 -0.26 -1.31 35.52
C TYR A 352 -0.65 -2.71 36.09
N SER A 353 -1.94 -3.06 36.14
CA SER A 353 -2.39 -4.34 36.72
C SER A 353 -3.70 -4.80 36.07
N ASN A 354 -4.84 -4.36 36.58
CA ASN A 354 -6.17 -4.77 36.14
C ASN A 354 -6.83 -3.53 35.53
N ASN A 355 -7.39 -3.66 34.33
CA ASN A 355 -8.11 -2.53 33.73
C ASN A 355 -9.46 -2.40 34.43
N GLU A 356 -9.87 -1.17 34.75
CA GLU A 356 -11.03 -0.88 35.60
C GLU A 356 -12.11 -0.12 34.83
N VAL A 357 -13.38 -0.48 35.04
CA VAL A 357 -14.55 0.21 34.49
C VAL A 357 -15.41 0.73 35.64
N PHE A 358 -15.74 2.02 35.62
CA PHE A 358 -16.51 2.70 36.65
C PHE A 358 -17.86 3.15 36.08
N PHE A 359 -18.90 2.37 36.37
CA PHE A 359 -20.26 2.68 35.89
C PHE A 359 -20.81 3.98 36.50
N ASN A 360 -21.41 4.79 35.63
CA ASN A 360 -22.18 5.98 35.94
C ASN A 360 -23.61 5.61 36.35
N SER A 361 -24.42 6.58 36.78
CA SER A 361 -25.82 6.37 37.10
C SER A 361 -26.56 7.69 37.31
N GLN A 362 -27.90 7.64 37.44
CA GLN A 362 -28.72 8.75 37.96
C GLN A 362 -28.37 9.17 39.42
N SER A 363 -27.37 8.55 40.06
CA SER A 363 -26.79 8.94 41.34
C SER A 363 -25.31 9.37 41.27
N GLY A 364 -24.77 9.52 40.05
CA GLY A 364 -23.36 9.73 39.76
C GLY A 364 -22.56 8.42 39.73
N MET A 365 -21.29 8.52 39.33
CA MET A 365 -20.42 7.37 39.10
C MET A 365 -19.90 6.70 40.37
N SER A 366 -19.89 5.37 40.34
CA SER A 366 -19.39 4.53 41.42
C SER A 366 -17.90 4.78 41.66
N THR A 367 -17.50 5.15 42.87
CA THR A 367 -16.07 5.34 43.22
C THR A 367 -15.28 4.03 43.32
N SER A 368 -15.93 2.87 43.19
CA SER A 368 -15.29 1.55 43.02
C SER A 368 -15.63 0.98 41.66
N SER A 369 -14.66 0.32 41.03
CA SER A 369 -14.82 -0.42 39.78
C SER A 369 -16.01 -1.38 39.84
N GLY A 370 -16.85 -1.34 38.81
CA GLY A 370 -17.96 -2.27 38.62
C GLY A 370 -17.51 -3.54 37.90
N TRP A 371 -16.61 -3.39 36.93
CA TRP A 371 -15.85 -4.46 36.31
C TRP A 371 -14.34 -4.20 36.45
N SER A 372 -13.57 -5.28 36.49
CA SER A 372 -12.11 -5.24 36.45
C SER A 372 -11.57 -6.45 35.69
N SER A 373 -10.59 -6.26 34.81
CA SER A 373 -9.98 -7.37 34.05
C SER A 373 -9.35 -8.42 34.97
N TYR A 374 -9.25 -9.68 34.51
CA TYR A 374 -8.75 -10.80 35.33
C TYR A 374 -7.24 -11.04 35.21
N ASP A 375 -6.62 -10.49 34.18
CA ASP A 375 -5.18 -10.43 33.96
C ASP A 375 -4.52 -9.39 34.88
N SER A 376 -3.19 -9.44 34.96
CA SER A 376 -2.38 -8.42 35.62
C SER A 376 -1.36 -7.83 34.63
N GLN A 377 -1.83 -7.43 33.45
CA GLN A 377 -1.00 -6.93 32.35
C GLN A 377 -0.80 -5.40 32.44
N SER A 378 0.26 -4.89 31.82
CA SER A 378 0.65 -3.48 31.95
C SER A 378 0.10 -2.63 30.80
N SER A 379 -1.22 -2.41 30.78
CA SER A 379 -1.90 -1.69 29.71
C SER A 379 -1.51 -0.21 29.59
N LYS A 380 -1.55 0.31 28.36
CA LYS A 380 -0.99 1.61 27.95
C LYS A 380 -1.93 2.48 27.14
N ALA A 381 -2.77 1.87 26.31
CA ALA A 381 -3.72 2.50 25.42
C ALA A 381 -5.04 1.72 25.46
N LEU A 382 -6.16 2.42 25.24
CA LEU A 382 -7.49 1.83 25.13
C LEU A 382 -8.21 2.32 23.88
N SER A 383 -9.01 1.47 23.27
CA SER A 383 -10.05 1.88 22.32
C SER A 383 -11.37 1.18 22.63
N VAL A 384 -12.47 1.74 22.14
CA VAL A 384 -13.84 1.31 22.47
C VAL A 384 -14.71 1.42 21.21
N GLY A 385 -15.43 0.35 20.87
CA GLY A 385 -16.18 0.24 19.61
C GLY A 385 -16.89 -1.12 19.54
N ASP A 386 -17.98 -1.23 18.79
CA ASP A 386 -18.71 -2.49 18.55
C ASP A 386 -18.03 -3.23 17.39
N ILE A 387 -17.15 -4.20 17.68
CA ILE A 387 -16.36 -4.91 16.65
C ILE A 387 -17.03 -6.20 16.17
N ASP A 388 -18.08 -6.67 16.87
CA ASP A 388 -18.78 -7.91 16.55
C ASP A 388 -20.26 -7.72 16.12
N ASN A 389 -20.67 -6.44 16.00
CA ASN A 389 -21.92 -5.92 15.44
C ASN A 389 -23.17 -6.39 16.20
N ASP A 390 -23.03 -6.51 17.52
CA ASP A 390 -24.01 -6.99 18.50
C ASP A 390 -24.84 -5.83 19.11
N GLY A 391 -24.27 -4.63 19.17
CA GLY A 391 -24.87 -3.40 19.70
C GLY A 391 -24.30 -2.95 21.06
N ASP A 392 -23.54 -3.78 21.76
CA ASP A 392 -22.77 -3.39 22.96
C ASP A 392 -21.34 -2.95 22.59
N LEU A 393 -20.81 -1.89 23.22
CA LEU A 393 -19.46 -1.40 22.93
C LEU A 393 -18.36 -2.27 23.56
N ASP A 394 -17.47 -2.84 22.73
CA ASP A 394 -16.33 -3.68 23.12
C ASP A 394 -15.10 -2.86 23.56
N LEU A 395 -14.13 -3.53 24.19
CA LEU A 395 -12.92 -2.91 24.75
C LEU A 395 -11.63 -3.53 24.19
N LEU A 396 -10.85 -2.70 23.49
CA LEU A 396 -9.53 -3.03 22.96
C LEU A 396 -8.43 -2.46 23.87
N VAL A 397 -7.42 -3.29 24.17
CA VAL A 397 -6.40 -3.01 25.19
C VAL A 397 -4.99 -3.20 24.63
N GLY A 398 -4.26 -2.08 24.52
CA GLY A 398 -2.85 -2.05 24.12
C GLY A 398 -1.93 -2.26 25.32
N ASN A 399 -0.99 -3.21 25.23
CA ASN A 399 -0.15 -3.67 26.36
C ASN A 399 1.35 -3.34 26.22
N PHE A 400 2.15 -3.70 27.23
CA PHE A 400 3.59 -3.39 27.36
C PHE A 400 4.40 -4.65 27.57
N GLU A 401 5.40 -4.88 26.72
CA GLU A 401 6.15 -6.14 26.60
C GLU A 401 5.25 -7.40 26.55
N GLN A 402 4.02 -7.27 26.04
CA GLN A 402 2.90 -8.22 26.23
C GLN A 402 1.89 -8.11 25.09
N SER A 403 1.18 -9.20 24.78
CA SER A 403 0.15 -9.21 23.73
C SER A 403 -1.03 -8.28 24.03
N ASP A 404 -1.53 -7.63 22.98
CA ASP A 404 -2.75 -6.83 23.01
C ASP A 404 -3.98 -7.75 23.11
N GLN A 405 -5.09 -7.21 23.60
CA GLN A 405 -6.26 -7.99 23.95
C GLN A 405 -7.55 -7.31 23.52
N LEU A 406 -8.48 -8.10 23.01
CA LEU A 406 -9.87 -7.72 22.83
C LEU A 406 -10.73 -8.32 23.96
N PHE A 407 -11.65 -7.51 24.49
CA PHE A 407 -12.68 -7.92 25.43
C PHE A 407 -14.05 -7.58 24.84
N LEU A 408 -14.82 -8.61 24.50
CA LEU A 408 -16.18 -8.43 24.01
C LEU A 408 -17.12 -8.09 25.16
N ASN A 409 -17.97 -7.10 25.00
CA ASN A 409 -19.00 -6.71 25.96
C ASN A 409 -20.22 -7.62 25.84
N ILE A 410 -20.98 -7.77 26.92
CA ILE A 410 -22.28 -8.46 26.96
C ILE A 410 -23.11 -7.80 28.07
N GLY A 411 -23.76 -6.68 27.76
CA GLY A 411 -24.62 -5.89 28.65
C GLY A 411 -23.91 -5.38 29.89
N GLY A 412 -22.81 -4.62 29.71
CA GLY A 412 -22.01 -4.08 30.80
C GLY A 412 -21.09 -5.10 31.48
N SER A 413 -20.68 -6.16 30.78
CA SER A 413 -19.93 -7.28 31.36
C SER A 413 -18.94 -7.93 30.38
N PHE A 414 -17.81 -7.25 30.16
CA PHE A 414 -16.70 -7.73 29.33
C PHE A 414 -16.23 -9.16 29.62
N LEU A 415 -16.12 -9.96 28.56
CA LEU A 415 -15.42 -11.24 28.49
C LEU A 415 -14.21 -11.09 27.56
N ARG A 416 -13.03 -11.53 28.00
CA ARG A 416 -11.84 -11.57 27.13
C ARG A 416 -12.12 -12.48 25.92
N ASN A 417 -11.91 -11.98 24.72
CA ASN A 417 -12.01 -12.80 23.52
C ASN A 417 -10.90 -13.87 23.57
N SER A 418 -11.27 -15.13 23.34
CA SER A 418 -10.32 -16.26 23.26
C SER A 418 -9.91 -16.58 21.82
N SER A 419 -10.56 -15.95 20.84
CA SER A 419 -10.26 -16.07 19.42
C SER A 419 -9.27 -15.00 18.93
N TRP A 420 -9.04 -13.92 19.70
CA TRP A 420 -8.09 -12.88 19.33
C TRP A 420 -7.23 -12.37 20.51
N GLU A 421 -5.92 -12.45 20.30
CA GLU A 421 -4.86 -11.75 21.03
C GLU A 421 -3.68 -11.62 20.04
N THR A 422 -2.84 -10.59 20.17
CA THR A 422 -1.74 -10.42 19.20
C THR A 422 -0.66 -11.48 19.38
N ASN A 423 -0.13 -11.99 18.26
CA ASN A 423 0.92 -13.02 18.25
C ASN A 423 2.29 -12.51 18.77
N TYR A 424 2.44 -11.18 18.87
CA TYR A 424 3.63 -10.49 19.35
C TYR A 424 3.51 -10.06 20.81
N SER A 425 4.59 -9.52 21.39
CA SER A 425 4.61 -8.98 22.75
C SER A 425 5.64 -7.85 22.85
N VAL A 426 5.35 -6.76 22.14
CA VAL A 426 6.15 -5.53 22.11
C VAL A 426 5.44 -4.43 22.91
N ASP A 427 5.98 -3.21 22.92
CA ASP A 427 5.32 -2.07 23.54
C ASP A 427 4.29 -1.45 22.60
N THR A 428 3.02 -1.71 22.87
CA THR A 428 1.90 -1.03 22.23
C THR A 428 1.74 0.34 22.86
N LEU A 429 1.91 1.36 22.04
CA LEU A 429 2.03 2.76 22.44
C LEU A 429 0.77 3.55 22.12
N SER A 430 0.00 3.12 21.13
CA SER A 430 -1.32 3.58 20.72
C SER A 430 -2.09 2.35 20.20
N ILE A 431 -3.39 2.26 20.43
CA ILE A 431 -4.25 1.24 19.83
C ILE A 431 -5.61 1.89 19.58
N GLU A 432 -6.20 1.74 18.40
CA GLU A 432 -7.52 2.29 18.07
C GLU A 432 -8.28 1.33 17.14
N PHE A 433 -9.61 1.26 17.30
CA PHE A 433 -10.51 0.70 16.29
C PHE A 433 -10.74 1.73 15.18
N ALA A 434 -10.85 1.26 13.93
CA ALA A 434 -11.35 2.02 12.78
C ALA A 434 -11.91 1.00 11.76
N ASP A 435 -12.86 1.40 10.92
CA ASP A 435 -13.18 0.65 9.69
C ASP A 435 -12.07 1.00 8.69
N VAL A 436 -11.23 0.04 8.32
CA VAL A 436 -9.97 0.29 7.60
C VAL A 436 -10.00 -0.28 6.19
N ASP A 437 -10.62 -1.45 5.97
CA ASP A 437 -10.87 -1.95 4.62
C ASP A 437 -12.16 -1.41 3.97
N GLY A 438 -12.83 -0.44 4.63
CA GLY A 438 -14.00 0.28 4.11
C GLY A 438 -15.26 -0.59 4.02
N ASP A 439 -15.22 -1.78 4.61
CA ASP A 439 -16.20 -2.84 4.38
C ASP A 439 -17.40 -2.77 5.35
N GLY A 440 -17.34 -1.92 6.37
CA GLY A 440 -18.40 -1.67 7.35
C GLY A 440 -18.24 -2.40 8.69
N ASP A 441 -17.22 -3.23 8.87
CA ASP A 441 -16.84 -3.86 10.15
C ASP A 441 -15.61 -3.15 10.76
N LEU A 442 -15.47 -3.11 12.10
CA LEU A 442 -14.30 -2.45 12.73
C LEU A 442 -13.04 -3.35 12.72
N ASP A 443 -11.90 -2.77 12.36
CA ASP A 443 -10.57 -3.38 12.36
C ASP A 443 -9.72 -2.95 13.56
N ILE A 444 -8.54 -3.59 13.74
CA ILE A 444 -7.63 -3.30 14.85
C ILE A 444 -6.29 -2.74 14.37
N SER A 445 -6.08 -1.45 14.68
CA SER A 445 -4.82 -0.74 14.45
C SER A 445 -3.95 -0.65 15.72
N SER A 446 -2.67 -1.01 15.63
CA SER A 446 -1.73 -0.90 16.76
C SER A 446 -0.45 -0.15 16.39
N GLY A 447 -0.25 0.99 17.06
CA GLY A 447 0.99 1.76 17.02
C GLY A 447 1.95 1.20 18.06
N ASN A 448 2.94 0.43 17.62
CA ASN A 448 3.92 -0.22 18.49
C ASN A 448 5.27 0.54 18.52
N ILE A 449 6.17 0.07 19.37
CA ILE A 449 7.58 0.50 19.44
C ILE A 449 8.41 0.02 18.24
N ASP A 450 8.07 -1.12 17.62
CA ASP A 450 8.81 -1.65 16.47
C ASP A 450 8.30 -1.07 15.14
N SER A 451 6.99 -1.19 14.91
CA SER A 451 6.30 -0.77 13.67
C SER A 451 4.82 -0.39 13.92
N LEU A 452 4.14 0.05 12.86
CA LEU A 452 2.68 0.14 12.82
C LEU A 452 2.13 -1.18 12.24
N LYS A 453 1.03 -1.69 12.79
CA LYS A 453 0.45 -3.00 12.47
C LYS A 453 -1.08 -2.90 12.40
N ILE A 454 -1.68 -3.59 11.43
CA ILE A 454 -3.15 -3.61 11.20
C ILE A 454 -3.62 -5.08 11.12
N HIS A 455 -4.82 -5.34 11.64
CA HIS A 455 -5.46 -6.67 11.67
C HIS A 455 -6.91 -6.53 11.23
N TYR A 456 -7.25 -7.06 10.05
CA TYR A 456 -8.59 -6.95 9.46
C TYR A 456 -9.62 -7.90 10.10
N ASN A 457 -10.89 -7.49 10.08
CA ASN A 457 -12.06 -8.17 10.68
C ASN A 457 -13.06 -8.65 9.62
N ARG A 458 -12.56 -9.33 8.58
CA ARG A 458 -13.30 -9.75 7.39
C ARG A 458 -14.58 -10.58 7.70
N LYS A 459 -15.71 -9.89 7.87
CA LYS A 459 -17.11 -10.37 7.89
C LYS A 459 -17.38 -11.70 8.59
N GLY A 460 -17.39 -11.66 9.92
CA GLY A 460 -18.02 -12.70 10.74
C GLY A 460 -17.32 -13.07 12.05
N ASN A 461 -16.86 -12.09 12.83
CA ASN A 461 -16.26 -12.26 14.15
C ASN A 461 -14.95 -13.10 14.13
N VAL A 462 -14.20 -13.07 13.00
CA VAL A 462 -12.91 -13.75 12.81
C VAL A 462 -11.83 -12.72 12.45
N ILE A 463 -11.48 -11.89 13.42
CA ILE A 463 -10.34 -10.96 13.33
C ILE A 463 -9.05 -11.76 13.18
N SER A 464 -8.15 -11.35 12.28
CA SER A 464 -6.91 -12.09 12.04
C SER A 464 -5.96 -12.08 13.25
N GLN A 465 -5.37 -13.24 13.55
CA GLN A 465 -4.26 -13.38 14.51
C GLN A 465 -2.88 -13.15 13.86
N THR A 466 -2.82 -13.10 12.53
CA THR A 466 -1.66 -12.58 11.80
C THR A 466 -1.81 -11.09 11.61
N THR A 467 -0.68 -10.38 11.57
CA THR A 467 -0.68 -8.97 11.19
C THR A 467 -0.68 -8.94 9.66
N GLU A 468 -1.75 -8.41 9.08
CA GLU A 468 -1.98 -8.45 7.63
C GLU A 468 -1.19 -7.34 6.90
N TRP A 469 -0.98 -6.19 7.56
CA TRP A 469 -0.15 -5.09 7.05
C TRP A 469 0.84 -4.61 8.12
N THR A 470 2.10 -4.37 7.73
CA THR A 470 3.18 -3.85 8.59
C THR A 470 4.07 -2.88 7.84
N SER A 471 4.33 -1.70 8.40
CA SER A 471 5.27 -0.74 7.79
C SER A 471 6.71 -1.30 7.76
N SER A 472 7.28 -1.49 6.57
CA SER A 472 8.56 -2.18 6.29
C SER A 472 9.84 -1.49 6.79
N ASP A 473 10.82 -2.26 7.28
CA ASP A 473 12.22 -1.85 7.56
C ASP A 473 13.19 -2.54 6.53
N GLU A 474 13.98 -1.74 5.78
CA GLU A 474 15.31 -1.98 5.13
C GLU A 474 15.57 -3.16 4.12
N LEU A 475 15.97 -2.83 2.86
CA LEU A 475 16.59 -3.66 1.80
C LEU A 475 17.53 -2.85 0.83
N ASP A 476 18.84 -2.88 1.08
CA ASP A 476 19.91 -2.12 0.37
C ASP A 476 20.22 -2.68 -1.05
N ALA A 477 19.93 -1.92 -2.14
CA ALA A 477 20.05 -2.37 -3.54
C ALA A 477 20.57 -1.29 -4.52
N ASP A 478 21.45 -1.67 -5.48
CA ASP A 478 22.19 -0.77 -6.38
C ASP A 478 21.71 -0.85 -7.87
N SER A 479 20.90 -1.86 -8.20
CA SER A 479 20.37 -2.22 -9.53
C SER A 479 19.18 -3.20 -9.44
N ILE A 480 18.41 -3.32 -10.53
CA ILE A 480 17.19 -4.13 -10.63
C ILE A 480 17.05 -4.72 -12.05
N ASP A 481 16.39 -5.88 -12.17
CA ASP A 481 15.92 -6.42 -13.45
C ASP A 481 14.60 -7.22 -13.28
N PHE A 482 13.87 -7.39 -14.38
CA PHE A 482 12.55 -8.04 -14.41
C PHE A 482 12.45 -9.13 -15.48
N GLY A 483 11.59 -10.13 -15.24
CA GLY A 483 11.20 -11.14 -16.22
C GLY A 483 10.51 -12.34 -15.56
N ASP A 484 9.84 -13.19 -16.34
CA ASP A 484 9.29 -14.46 -15.86
C ASP A 484 10.46 -15.45 -15.60
N ILE A 485 10.87 -15.56 -14.33
CA ILE A 485 11.99 -16.41 -13.89
C ILE A 485 11.46 -17.83 -13.59
N ASN A 486 10.24 -17.93 -13.07
CA ASN A 486 9.67 -19.18 -12.57
C ASN A 486 8.88 -20.00 -13.63
N GLY A 487 8.40 -19.34 -14.68
CA GLY A 487 7.67 -19.94 -15.81
C GLY A 487 6.15 -20.01 -15.64
N ASP A 488 5.56 -19.24 -14.72
CA ASP A 488 4.10 -19.18 -14.51
C ASP A 488 3.38 -18.10 -15.34
N GLY A 489 4.13 -17.18 -15.94
CA GLY A 489 3.64 -16.08 -16.76
C GLY A 489 3.51 -14.74 -16.04
N LEU A 490 3.97 -14.61 -14.79
CA LEU A 490 4.06 -13.35 -14.06
C LEU A 490 5.47 -12.74 -14.17
N VAL A 491 5.60 -11.43 -13.96
CA VAL A 491 6.90 -10.74 -14.02
C VAL A 491 7.58 -10.78 -12.65
N ASP A 492 8.54 -11.69 -12.49
CA ASP A 492 9.41 -11.79 -11.31
C ASP A 492 10.48 -10.67 -11.30
N MET A 493 11.06 -10.43 -10.11
CA MET A 493 12.02 -9.35 -9.86
C MET A 493 13.35 -9.88 -9.31
N VAL A 494 14.47 -9.34 -9.79
CA VAL A 494 15.80 -9.56 -9.21
C VAL A 494 16.49 -8.25 -8.87
N THR A 495 17.17 -8.21 -7.72
CA THR A 495 17.96 -7.06 -7.26
C THR A 495 19.38 -7.48 -6.88
N ASP A 496 20.28 -6.50 -6.72
CA ASP A 496 21.54 -6.67 -6.00
C ASP A 496 21.55 -5.94 -4.65
N GLY A 497 22.74 -5.76 -4.05
CA GLY A 497 22.92 -5.33 -2.67
C GLY A 497 24.08 -6.04 -1.98
N ASP A 498 23.96 -6.30 -0.66
CA ASP A 498 24.92 -7.17 0.06
C ASP A 498 24.90 -8.62 -0.48
N LYS A 499 23.86 -8.98 -1.24
CA LYS A 499 23.70 -10.18 -2.09
C LYS A 499 22.90 -9.84 -3.35
N CYS A 500 22.77 -10.78 -4.29
CA CYS A 500 21.72 -10.72 -5.31
C CYS A 500 20.53 -11.50 -4.78
N GLU A 501 19.32 -10.95 -4.85
CA GLU A 501 18.12 -11.53 -4.25
C GLU A 501 16.97 -11.56 -5.28
N VAL A 502 16.14 -12.60 -5.23
CA VAL A 502 15.07 -12.87 -6.21
C VAL A 502 13.74 -12.96 -5.49
N PHE A 503 12.76 -12.23 -6.03
CA PHE A 503 11.40 -12.12 -5.53
C PHE A 503 10.46 -12.60 -6.62
N TYR A 504 9.78 -13.73 -6.38
CA TYR A 504 8.76 -14.22 -7.29
C TYR A 504 7.48 -13.41 -7.11
N ASN A 505 6.86 -13.05 -8.23
CA ASN A 505 5.53 -12.46 -8.28
C ASN A 505 4.51 -13.60 -8.16
N GLN A 506 3.38 -13.36 -7.49
CA GLN A 506 2.36 -14.39 -7.28
C GLN A 506 0.98 -13.76 -7.15
N ILE A 507 -0.02 -14.44 -7.69
CA ILE A 507 -1.43 -14.16 -7.38
C ILE A 507 -1.74 -14.81 -6.03
N THR A 508 -2.13 -14.01 -5.05
CA THR A 508 -2.44 -14.46 -3.68
C THR A 508 -3.76 -15.26 -3.61
N ASP A 509 -4.04 -15.90 -2.47
CA ASP A 509 -5.30 -16.61 -2.23
C ASP A 509 -6.55 -15.68 -2.27
N SER A 510 -6.38 -14.35 -2.24
CA SER A 510 -7.46 -13.36 -2.45
C SER A 510 -7.61 -12.91 -3.91
N GLY A 511 -6.60 -13.15 -4.76
CA GLY A 511 -6.60 -12.75 -6.18
C GLY A 511 -5.81 -11.49 -6.50
N GLU A 512 -5.13 -10.90 -5.52
CA GLU A 512 -4.22 -9.75 -5.70
C GLU A 512 -2.86 -10.19 -6.22
N TYR A 513 -2.18 -9.34 -7.00
CA TYR A 513 -0.78 -9.55 -7.39
C TYR A 513 0.16 -9.04 -6.31
N GLY A 514 1.20 -9.80 -5.98
CA GLY A 514 2.22 -9.34 -5.03
C GLY A 514 3.47 -10.20 -4.99
N TYR A 515 4.61 -9.56 -4.82
CA TYR A 515 5.88 -10.24 -4.59
C TYR A 515 5.93 -10.93 -3.22
N ASN A 516 6.63 -12.06 -3.11
CA ASN A 516 6.85 -12.70 -1.82
C ASN A 516 7.55 -11.75 -0.82
N THR A 517 6.98 -11.60 0.38
CA THR A 517 7.47 -10.70 1.44
C THR A 517 8.82 -11.10 2.02
N THR A 518 9.34 -12.27 1.64
CA THR A 518 10.76 -12.64 1.80
C THR A 518 11.31 -13.18 0.49
N ALA A 519 12.50 -12.73 0.06
CA ALA A 519 13.19 -13.27 -1.12
C ALA A 519 13.42 -14.78 -1.00
N ASP A 520 12.77 -15.56 -1.86
CA ASP A 520 12.84 -17.04 -1.86
C ASP A 520 14.23 -17.56 -2.19
N TRP A 521 15.01 -16.80 -2.96
CA TRP A 521 16.39 -17.11 -3.25
C TRP A 521 17.30 -15.90 -3.08
N HIS A 522 18.51 -16.17 -2.57
CA HIS A 522 19.59 -15.20 -2.59
C HIS A 522 20.95 -15.84 -2.85
N SER A 523 21.84 -15.03 -3.42
CA SER A 523 23.17 -15.42 -3.80
C SER A 523 24.09 -15.59 -2.57
N SER A 524 25.09 -16.45 -2.70
CA SER A 524 26.11 -16.68 -1.64
C SER A 524 27.21 -15.62 -1.57
N THR A 525 27.11 -14.52 -2.34
CA THR A 525 28.19 -13.53 -2.55
C THR A 525 27.65 -12.20 -3.07
N ASN A 526 28.08 -11.07 -2.49
CA ASN A 526 27.78 -9.71 -2.96
C ASN A 526 27.92 -9.53 -4.48
N CYS A 527 26.97 -8.82 -5.07
CA CYS A 527 27.03 -8.28 -6.42
C CYS A 527 26.79 -6.75 -6.41
N TYR A 528 27.15 -6.09 -7.52
CA TYR A 528 27.07 -4.63 -7.74
C TYR A 528 26.40 -4.30 -9.09
N PHE A 529 25.73 -5.30 -9.68
CA PHE A 529 24.92 -5.26 -10.90
C PHE A 529 24.29 -6.64 -11.15
N VAL A 530 23.04 -6.68 -11.60
CA VAL A 530 22.35 -7.88 -12.11
C VAL A 530 21.82 -7.67 -13.54
N LYS A 531 21.72 -8.77 -14.30
CA LYS A 531 20.98 -8.87 -15.59
C LYS A 531 20.38 -10.26 -15.74
N LEU A 532 19.17 -10.35 -16.30
CA LEU A 532 18.50 -11.60 -16.70
C LEU A 532 18.67 -11.89 -18.19
N GLY A 533 18.64 -13.17 -18.57
CA GLY A 533 18.57 -13.64 -19.96
C GLY A 533 18.86 -15.14 -20.08
N ASP A 534 18.36 -15.80 -21.12
CA ASP A 534 18.67 -17.20 -21.44
C ASP A 534 20.16 -17.33 -21.87
N ILE A 535 21.02 -17.89 -21.01
CA ILE A 535 22.47 -17.98 -21.22
C ILE A 535 22.88 -19.40 -21.66
N ASP A 536 22.19 -20.43 -21.21
CA ASP A 536 22.48 -21.84 -21.53
C ASP A 536 21.80 -22.31 -22.84
N GLY A 537 20.68 -21.68 -23.23
CA GLY A 537 19.93 -21.95 -24.46
C GLY A 537 18.78 -22.95 -24.31
N ASP A 538 18.31 -23.22 -23.09
CA ASP A 538 17.18 -24.14 -22.83
C ASP A 538 15.80 -23.46 -22.82
N GLY A 539 15.75 -22.15 -22.56
CA GLY A 539 14.57 -21.29 -22.63
C GLY A 539 14.11 -20.68 -21.30
N ASP A 540 14.70 -21.05 -20.17
CA ASP A 540 14.47 -20.39 -18.87
C ASP A 540 15.36 -19.10 -18.76
N LEU A 541 15.01 -18.14 -17.88
CA LEU A 541 15.84 -16.94 -17.65
C LEU A 541 16.96 -17.20 -16.62
N ASP A 542 18.22 -17.08 -17.04
CA ASP A 542 19.39 -17.13 -16.15
C ASP A 542 19.74 -15.77 -15.55
N LEU A 543 20.44 -15.77 -14.41
CA LEU A 543 20.90 -14.56 -13.72
C LEU A 543 22.41 -14.36 -13.85
N VAL A 544 22.82 -13.28 -14.51
CA VAL A 544 24.23 -12.84 -14.61
C VAL A 544 24.47 -11.70 -13.63
N SER A 545 25.46 -11.85 -12.73
CA SER A 545 25.82 -10.79 -11.77
C SER A 545 27.30 -10.42 -11.76
N ALA A 546 27.55 -9.10 -11.66
CA ALA A 546 28.88 -8.52 -11.49
C ALA A 546 29.18 -8.28 -10.01
N GLY A 547 30.45 -8.36 -9.58
CA GLY A 547 30.75 -8.11 -8.17
C GLY A 547 32.22 -8.24 -7.78
N SER A 548 32.46 -8.49 -6.49
CA SER A 548 33.79 -8.90 -6.00
C SER A 548 34.26 -10.24 -6.62
N THR A 549 33.33 -11.05 -7.13
CA THR A 549 33.54 -12.09 -8.13
C THR A 549 32.24 -12.21 -8.93
N ASN A 550 32.34 -12.31 -10.26
CA ASN A 550 31.18 -12.31 -11.14
C ASN A 550 30.72 -13.75 -11.41
N TYR A 551 29.41 -13.96 -11.45
CA TYR A 551 28.80 -15.28 -11.55
C TYR A 551 27.65 -15.27 -12.57
N ILE A 552 27.41 -16.43 -13.15
CA ILE A 552 26.18 -16.77 -13.88
C ILE A 552 25.51 -17.84 -13.03
N TYR A 553 24.22 -17.67 -12.75
CA TYR A 553 23.39 -18.62 -12.02
C TYR A 553 22.44 -19.25 -13.02
N GLU A 554 22.80 -20.45 -13.46
CA GLU A 554 21.98 -21.30 -14.32
C GLU A 554 20.67 -21.67 -13.56
N ASN A 555 19.53 -21.39 -14.18
CA ASN A 555 18.17 -21.60 -13.67
C ASN A 555 17.66 -23.01 -14.07
N GLU A 556 17.37 -23.89 -13.11
CA GLU A 556 16.88 -25.25 -13.42
C GLU A 556 15.35 -25.32 -13.23
N ASN A 557 14.56 -24.86 -14.21
CA ASN A 557 13.08 -24.91 -14.22
C ASN A 557 12.47 -24.09 -13.08
N GLY A 558 12.76 -22.78 -13.08
CA GLY A 558 12.23 -21.80 -12.12
C GLY A 558 12.88 -21.83 -10.74
N LEU A 559 14.11 -22.34 -10.63
CA LEU A 559 14.84 -22.48 -9.37
C LEU A 559 16.35 -22.25 -9.54
N PHE A 560 16.82 -21.06 -9.13
CA PHE A 560 18.26 -20.79 -9.03
C PHE A 560 18.94 -21.65 -7.96
N SER A 561 20.17 -22.12 -8.26
CA SER A 561 20.98 -22.87 -7.31
C SER A 561 22.35 -22.25 -7.07
N ASN A 562 22.70 -22.10 -5.79
CA ASN A 562 24.07 -21.74 -5.40
C ASN A 562 25.11 -22.85 -5.70
N SER A 563 24.70 -24.02 -6.21
CA SER A 563 25.61 -25.09 -6.68
C SER A 563 25.74 -25.24 -8.20
N SER A 564 24.85 -24.67 -9.01
CA SER A 564 25.02 -24.63 -10.48
C SER A 564 26.02 -23.53 -10.89
N LYS A 565 26.01 -22.40 -10.17
CA LYS A 565 26.71 -21.16 -10.58
C LYS A 565 28.13 -21.32 -11.14
N SER A 566 28.32 -20.80 -12.36
CA SER A 566 29.63 -20.68 -13.02
C SER A 566 30.23 -19.27 -12.82
N SER A 567 31.55 -19.12 -12.92
CA SER A 567 32.24 -17.84 -12.64
C SER A 567 33.00 -17.30 -13.84
N PHE A 568 32.77 -16.02 -14.16
CA PHE A 568 33.32 -15.39 -15.36
C PHE A 568 34.24 -14.19 -15.07
N GLY A 569 35.22 -14.01 -15.97
CA GLY A 569 36.23 -12.97 -15.84
C GLY A 569 37.17 -13.13 -14.65
N SER A 570 37.87 -12.03 -14.32
CA SER A 570 38.76 -11.95 -13.15
C SER A 570 38.97 -10.50 -12.68
N SER A 571 38.02 -9.63 -13.00
CA SER A 571 37.97 -8.22 -12.61
C SER A 571 36.60 -7.95 -12.00
N THR A 572 36.53 -6.98 -11.09
CA THR A 572 35.25 -6.42 -10.63
C THR A 572 34.65 -5.61 -11.78
N TYR A 573 33.53 -6.09 -12.32
CA TYR A 573 32.71 -5.32 -13.25
C TYR A 573 31.70 -4.47 -12.47
N THR A 574 31.16 -3.44 -13.12
CA THR A 574 30.27 -2.43 -12.49
C THR A 574 29.09 -2.04 -13.40
N THR A 575 28.81 -2.86 -14.41
CA THR A 575 27.74 -2.76 -15.42
C THR A 575 27.94 -3.92 -16.40
N LEU A 576 26.84 -4.51 -16.86
CA LEU A 576 26.80 -5.64 -17.80
C LEU A 576 25.75 -5.39 -18.88
N ALA A 577 25.96 -5.96 -20.08
CA ALA A 577 24.94 -6.10 -21.11
C ALA A 577 25.04 -7.47 -21.77
N LEU A 578 23.88 -8.01 -22.17
CA LEU A 578 23.75 -9.28 -22.88
C LEU A 578 23.35 -9.05 -24.33
N GLY A 579 23.81 -9.88 -25.26
CA GLY A 579 23.43 -9.82 -26.67
C GLY A 579 24.28 -10.74 -27.55
N ASP A 580 23.73 -11.24 -28.65
CA ASP A 580 24.48 -12.04 -29.63
C ASP A 580 25.37 -11.11 -30.48
N VAL A 581 26.69 -11.17 -30.26
CA VAL A 581 27.67 -10.28 -30.90
C VAL A 581 28.27 -10.88 -32.18
N ASP A 582 28.39 -12.21 -32.28
CA ASP A 582 28.96 -12.87 -33.46
C ASP A 582 27.97 -13.66 -34.35
N ASN A 583 26.67 -13.48 -34.07
CA ASN A 583 25.51 -14.02 -34.80
C ASN A 583 25.52 -15.58 -34.85
N ASP A 584 25.90 -16.23 -33.75
CA ASP A 584 25.89 -17.70 -33.62
C ASP A 584 24.65 -18.28 -32.91
N GLY A 585 23.90 -17.44 -32.19
CA GLY A 585 22.64 -17.74 -31.53
C GLY A 585 22.69 -17.75 -29.99
N ASP A 586 23.87 -17.70 -29.39
CA ASP A 586 24.04 -17.67 -27.93
C ASP A 586 24.19 -16.21 -27.41
N LEU A 587 23.75 -15.90 -26.18
CA LEU A 587 23.93 -14.56 -25.59
C LEU A 587 25.35 -14.34 -25.06
N ASP A 588 26.07 -13.35 -25.62
CA ASP A 588 27.39 -12.91 -25.14
C ASP A 588 27.28 -11.85 -24.04
N ILE A 589 28.32 -11.74 -23.21
CA ILE A 589 28.37 -10.77 -22.09
C ILE A 589 29.37 -9.64 -22.38
N ALA A 590 28.90 -8.41 -22.53
CA ALA A 590 29.72 -7.21 -22.38
C ALA A 590 29.85 -6.82 -20.90
N ALA A 591 31.06 -6.47 -20.46
CA ALA A 591 31.36 -6.18 -19.07
C ALA A 591 32.19 -4.90 -18.90
N GLY A 592 31.63 -3.89 -18.23
CA GLY A 592 32.25 -2.59 -17.99
C GLY A 592 33.00 -2.50 -16.65
N VAL A 593 34.01 -1.62 -16.59
CA VAL A 593 34.82 -1.39 -15.38
C VAL A 593 34.99 0.10 -15.09
N PHE A 594 34.56 0.52 -13.90
CA PHE A 594 34.73 1.90 -13.43
C PHE A 594 36.15 2.17 -12.87
N GLY A 595 37.07 2.62 -13.74
CA GLY A 595 38.31 3.28 -13.31
C GLY A 595 39.59 2.45 -13.38
N SER A 596 39.56 1.32 -14.08
CA SER A 596 40.78 0.60 -14.49
C SER A 596 40.65 0.09 -15.94
N VAL A 597 41.72 -0.47 -16.49
CA VAL A 597 41.67 -1.18 -17.77
C VAL A 597 41.15 -2.60 -17.50
N GLY A 598 39.96 -2.92 -18.01
CA GLY A 598 39.37 -4.23 -17.77
C GLY A 598 38.10 -4.56 -18.56
N GLN A 599 37.62 -3.65 -19.41
CA GLN A 599 36.49 -3.84 -20.31
C GLN A 599 36.69 -5.11 -21.15
N LYS A 600 35.65 -5.94 -21.23
CA LYS A 600 35.69 -7.23 -21.94
C LYS A 600 34.36 -7.54 -22.61
N ILE A 601 34.46 -8.36 -23.64
CA ILE A 601 33.37 -9.18 -24.16
C ILE A 601 33.75 -10.63 -23.81
N PHE A 602 32.80 -11.40 -23.32
CA PHE A 602 32.92 -12.85 -23.13
C PHE A 602 31.97 -13.49 -24.11
N HIS A 603 32.52 -14.22 -25.09
CA HIS A 603 31.66 -14.93 -26.01
C HIS A 603 31.18 -16.22 -25.36
N ASN A 604 29.88 -16.36 -25.27
CA ASN A 604 29.22 -17.63 -25.02
C ASN A 604 29.43 -18.54 -26.24
N ASN A 605 29.29 -19.85 -26.05
CA ASN A 605 29.50 -20.85 -27.09
C ASN A 605 28.95 -22.19 -26.55
N ASN A 606 27.64 -22.22 -26.32
CA ASN A 606 26.82 -23.22 -25.63
C ASN A 606 27.32 -23.41 -24.18
N GLY A 607 27.14 -22.37 -23.36
CA GLY A 607 27.60 -22.26 -21.97
C GLY A 607 29.13 -22.12 -21.78
N ALA A 608 29.92 -22.20 -22.86
CA ALA A 608 31.37 -22.28 -22.79
C ALA A 608 32.08 -20.93 -22.98
N PHE A 609 31.97 -20.04 -22.00
CA PHE A 609 32.53 -18.68 -22.03
C PHE A 609 34.02 -18.61 -22.40
N ASN A 610 34.28 -18.17 -23.63
CA ASN A 610 35.62 -17.88 -24.14
C ASN A 610 35.88 -16.37 -24.05
N SER A 611 36.95 -15.99 -23.35
CA SER A 611 37.51 -14.65 -23.50
C SER A 611 38.08 -14.48 -24.91
N SER A 612 37.37 -13.78 -25.80
CA SER A 612 38.01 -13.21 -26.98
C SER A 612 39.03 -12.15 -26.56
N SER A 613 39.83 -11.68 -27.51
CA SER A 613 41.01 -10.86 -27.20
C SER A 613 40.64 -9.49 -26.64
N ASP A 614 41.09 -9.20 -25.41
CA ASP A 614 40.99 -7.93 -24.67
C ASP A 614 40.65 -6.71 -25.55
N TRP A 615 39.36 -6.45 -25.76
CA TRP A 615 38.91 -5.27 -26.47
C TRP A 615 39.23 -4.04 -25.62
N SER A 616 40.32 -3.35 -25.98
CA SER A 616 40.97 -2.36 -25.12
C SER A 616 41.14 -1.03 -25.86
N SER A 617 40.08 -0.23 -25.85
CA SER A 617 40.04 1.14 -26.38
C SER A 617 40.80 2.17 -25.52
N GLY A 618 41.27 1.77 -24.33
CA GLY A 618 42.13 2.57 -23.45
C GLY A 618 41.84 2.32 -21.97
N VAL A 619 42.29 3.21 -21.09
CA VAL A 619 41.81 3.28 -19.72
C VAL A 619 40.55 4.15 -19.73
N LEU A 620 39.38 3.52 -19.76
CA LEU A 620 38.10 4.22 -19.71
C LEU A 620 37.50 4.15 -18.30
N LYS A 621 36.56 5.04 -18.00
CA LYS A 621 35.59 4.83 -16.91
C LYS A 621 34.28 4.46 -17.55
N THR A 622 34.09 3.17 -17.84
CA THR A 622 32.79 2.66 -18.25
C THR A 622 31.86 2.83 -17.05
N ALA A 623 30.82 3.66 -17.21
CA ALA A 623 29.74 3.76 -16.24
C ALA A 623 28.59 2.81 -16.62
N ASP A 624 28.36 2.63 -17.92
CA ASP A 624 27.28 1.84 -18.50
C ASP A 624 27.68 1.31 -19.90
N VAL A 625 27.01 0.24 -20.35
CA VAL A 625 27.21 -0.45 -21.64
C VAL A 625 25.89 -1.02 -22.16
N LYS A 626 25.64 -0.89 -23.48
CA LYS A 626 24.49 -1.48 -24.18
C LYS A 626 24.94 -2.04 -25.55
N PHE A 627 24.15 -2.93 -26.12
CA PHE A 627 24.27 -3.41 -27.51
C PHE A 627 23.05 -2.96 -28.32
N ALA A 628 23.25 -2.61 -29.59
CA ALA A 628 22.18 -2.33 -30.57
C ALA A 628 22.76 -2.28 -31.99
N ASP A 629 21.98 -2.58 -33.03
CA ASP A 629 22.40 -2.30 -34.41
C ASP A 629 22.28 -0.79 -34.70
N MET A 630 23.41 -0.09 -34.64
CA MET A 630 23.46 1.37 -34.75
C MET A 630 23.64 1.89 -36.19
N ASP A 631 23.96 1.02 -37.16
CA ASP A 631 24.20 1.41 -38.56
C ASP A 631 23.42 0.64 -39.64
N GLY A 632 22.60 -0.34 -39.21
CA GLY A 632 21.60 -1.03 -40.02
C GLY A 632 22.17 -2.19 -40.86
N ASP A 633 23.34 -2.75 -40.48
CA ASP A 633 24.00 -3.84 -41.21
C ASP A 633 23.68 -5.26 -40.71
N GLY A 634 22.98 -5.38 -39.58
CA GLY A 634 22.53 -6.64 -38.97
C GLY A 634 23.48 -7.22 -37.92
N TRP A 635 24.39 -6.41 -37.37
CA TRP A 635 25.31 -6.80 -36.30
C TRP A 635 25.17 -5.85 -35.11
N GLN A 636 25.22 -6.38 -33.89
CA GLN A 636 25.07 -5.56 -32.68
C GLN A 636 26.35 -4.72 -32.45
N ASP A 637 26.24 -3.39 -32.57
CA ASP A 637 27.27 -2.41 -32.22
C ASP A 637 27.41 -2.29 -30.69
N LEU A 638 28.63 -2.07 -30.21
CA LEU A 638 28.91 -1.85 -28.79
C LEU A 638 28.83 -0.36 -28.46
N VAL A 639 27.92 0.02 -27.58
CA VAL A 639 27.76 1.40 -27.10
C VAL A 639 28.15 1.48 -25.62
N ILE A 640 29.02 2.43 -25.25
CA ILE A 640 29.48 2.60 -23.87
C ILE A 640 29.50 4.06 -23.41
N VAL A 641 29.28 4.24 -22.10
CA VAL A 641 29.44 5.52 -21.41
C VAL A 641 30.86 5.65 -20.87
N ASP A 642 31.68 6.53 -21.44
CA ASP A 642 32.99 6.89 -20.88
C ASP A 642 32.93 8.21 -20.11
N TYR A 643 32.62 8.08 -18.82
CA TYR A 643 32.55 9.18 -17.85
C TYR A 643 33.82 10.07 -17.89
N PHE A 644 35.01 9.49 -18.07
CA PHE A 644 36.26 10.25 -17.97
C PHE A 644 36.55 11.14 -19.18
N SER A 645 36.15 10.77 -20.40
CA SER A 645 36.28 11.66 -21.56
C SER A 645 35.03 12.51 -21.83
N SER A 646 33.95 12.31 -21.05
CA SER A 646 32.66 12.99 -21.21
C SER A 646 32.02 12.68 -22.58
N LYS A 647 31.84 11.38 -22.82
CA LYS A 647 31.30 10.86 -24.08
C LYS A 647 30.48 9.58 -23.89
N VAL A 648 29.45 9.42 -24.73
CA VAL A 648 29.01 8.09 -25.19
C VAL A 648 29.84 7.72 -26.42
N ARG A 649 30.22 6.45 -26.56
CA ARG A 649 31.02 5.97 -27.69
C ARG A 649 30.42 4.71 -28.30
N ILE A 650 30.32 4.70 -29.63
CA ILE A 650 29.78 3.59 -30.42
C ILE A 650 30.93 2.95 -31.20
N TYR A 651 30.95 1.62 -31.25
CA TYR A 651 31.98 0.83 -31.91
C TYR A 651 31.37 -0.19 -32.88
N GLU A 652 31.51 0.15 -34.17
CA GLU A 652 31.13 -0.61 -35.37
C GLU A 652 31.53 -2.11 -35.29
N ASN A 653 30.56 -3.04 -35.29
CA ASN A 653 30.75 -4.49 -35.22
C ASN A 653 30.90 -5.11 -36.62
N GLN A 654 32.12 -5.14 -37.14
CA GLN A 654 32.38 -5.65 -38.49
C GLN A 654 32.45 -7.20 -38.52
N ASN A 655 31.30 -7.86 -38.39
CA ASN A 655 31.10 -9.32 -38.44
C ASN A 655 31.78 -10.05 -37.26
N GLY A 656 31.28 -9.83 -36.04
CA GLY A 656 31.82 -10.40 -34.79
C GLY A 656 33.14 -9.75 -34.35
N ALA A 657 33.36 -8.48 -34.69
CA ALA A 657 34.65 -7.81 -34.47
C ALA A 657 34.53 -6.27 -34.41
N PHE A 658 34.49 -5.73 -33.19
CA PHE A 658 34.42 -4.28 -32.93
C PHE A 658 35.62 -3.46 -33.46
N SER A 659 35.35 -2.49 -34.32
CA SER A 659 36.36 -1.58 -34.89
C SER A 659 36.85 -0.57 -33.86
N THR A 660 38.13 -0.68 -33.50
CA THR A 660 38.85 0.36 -32.72
C THR A 660 39.32 1.55 -33.58
N SER A 661 38.85 1.68 -34.83
CA SER A 661 39.37 2.64 -35.82
C SER A 661 38.34 3.62 -36.39
N SER A 662 37.05 3.34 -36.26
CA SER A 662 35.93 4.13 -36.82
C SER A 662 34.93 4.63 -35.76
N ILE A 663 35.31 4.56 -34.48
CA ILE A 663 34.58 5.01 -33.28
C ILE A 663 33.77 6.30 -33.52
N LYS A 664 32.46 6.27 -33.21
CA LYS A 664 31.66 7.50 -33.06
C LYS A 664 31.75 8.00 -31.62
N ASP A 665 31.94 9.31 -31.45
CA ASP A 665 32.08 9.99 -30.16
C ASP A 665 30.93 11.00 -29.97
N LEU A 666 29.91 10.68 -29.17
CA LEU A 666 28.81 11.60 -28.84
C LEU A 666 29.15 12.38 -27.57
N THR A 667 28.96 13.71 -27.55
CA THR A 667 29.46 14.57 -26.46
C THR A 667 28.37 14.99 -25.48
N ILE A 668 28.55 14.58 -24.22
CA ILE A 668 27.65 14.82 -23.07
C ILE A 668 28.50 15.01 -21.80
N SER A 669 28.04 15.84 -20.86
CA SER A 669 28.80 16.20 -19.65
C SER A 669 28.69 15.13 -18.56
N SER A 670 29.81 14.58 -18.11
CA SER A 670 29.89 13.57 -17.02
C SER A 670 28.84 12.44 -17.12
N PRO A 671 28.70 11.75 -18.27
CA PRO A 671 27.61 10.80 -18.46
C PRO A 671 27.71 9.59 -17.53
N ARG A 672 26.56 9.04 -17.10
CA ARG A 672 26.48 7.82 -16.28
C ARG A 672 25.64 6.74 -16.95
N SER A 673 24.38 7.02 -17.26
CA SER A 673 23.42 6.08 -17.87
C SER A 673 23.32 6.24 -19.39
N LEU A 674 22.83 5.18 -20.04
CA LEU A 674 22.64 5.03 -21.48
C LEU A 674 21.42 4.13 -21.73
N ASP A 675 20.55 4.54 -22.65
CA ASP A 675 19.51 3.64 -23.17
C ASP A 675 19.23 3.88 -24.66
N ILE A 676 18.69 2.86 -25.34
CA ILE A 676 18.67 2.79 -26.80
C ILE A 676 17.34 2.20 -27.31
N THR A 677 16.61 2.97 -28.12
CA THR A 677 15.40 2.55 -28.84
C THR A 677 15.25 3.34 -30.14
N ASP A 678 14.35 2.95 -31.03
CA ASP A 678 13.87 3.76 -32.17
C ASP A 678 12.69 4.62 -31.65
N PHE A 679 12.91 5.92 -31.39
CA PHE A 679 11.92 6.76 -30.69
C PHE A 679 11.01 7.59 -31.63
N ASP A 680 11.31 7.63 -32.93
CA ASP A 680 10.46 8.30 -33.93
C ASP A 680 10.00 7.38 -35.09
N SER A 681 10.24 6.07 -34.96
CA SER A 681 9.81 5.00 -35.88
C SER A 681 10.35 5.12 -37.31
N ASP A 682 11.57 5.67 -37.47
CA ASP A 682 12.27 5.77 -38.76
C ASP A 682 13.03 4.49 -39.13
N GLY A 683 13.38 3.66 -38.14
CA GLY A 683 14.04 2.36 -38.30
C GLY A 683 15.55 2.34 -38.04
N ASP A 684 16.17 3.48 -37.70
CA ASP A 684 17.53 3.56 -37.13
C ASP A 684 17.47 3.68 -35.58
N MET A 685 18.35 3.01 -34.84
CA MET A 685 18.34 3.05 -33.35
C MET A 685 18.93 4.36 -32.79
N ASP A 686 18.26 4.98 -31.82
CA ASP A 686 18.63 6.26 -31.18
C ASP A 686 19.17 6.10 -29.75
N ILE A 687 19.85 7.13 -29.24
CA ILE A 687 20.51 7.09 -27.92
C ILE A 687 19.95 8.15 -26.95
N LEU A 688 19.40 7.68 -25.82
CA LEU A 688 19.21 8.45 -24.59
C LEU A 688 20.46 8.32 -23.72
N ALA A 689 20.94 9.41 -23.11
CA ALA A 689 22.09 9.36 -22.21
C ALA A 689 21.98 10.38 -21.07
N GLY A 690 22.11 9.93 -19.82
CA GLY A 690 21.98 10.73 -18.60
C GLY A 690 23.30 11.33 -18.11
N GLY A 691 23.22 12.50 -17.47
CA GLY A 691 24.37 13.30 -17.05
C GLY A 691 24.59 13.39 -15.53
N TRP A 692 25.64 12.75 -15.01
CA TRP A 692 25.97 12.73 -13.58
C TRP A 692 26.73 13.98 -13.11
N SER A 693 26.08 15.15 -13.21
CA SER A 693 26.39 16.33 -12.39
C SER A 693 25.19 17.28 -12.35
N SER A 694 25.04 18.07 -11.29
CA SER A 694 23.99 19.10 -11.14
C SER A 694 24.08 20.31 -12.11
N SER A 695 24.83 20.15 -13.20
CA SER A 695 24.87 21.07 -14.34
C SER A 695 24.96 20.35 -15.69
N SER A 696 24.97 19.01 -15.67
CA SER A 696 24.83 18.17 -16.85
C SER A 696 23.36 18.11 -17.25
N LYS A 697 23.11 17.79 -18.52
CA LYS A 697 21.79 17.54 -19.07
C LYS A 697 21.79 16.16 -19.69
N THR A 698 20.75 15.39 -19.44
CA THR A 698 20.38 14.22 -20.25
C THR A 698 20.11 14.69 -21.68
N LYS A 699 20.27 13.78 -22.65
CA LYS A 699 20.09 14.06 -24.07
C LYS A 699 19.51 12.88 -24.82
N VAL A 700 18.72 13.19 -25.84
CA VAL A 700 18.41 12.28 -26.94
C VAL A 700 19.29 12.62 -28.15
N PHE A 701 19.88 11.59 -28.74
CA PHE A 701 20.71 11.66 -29.94
C PHE A 701 20.04 10.88 -31.09
N GLU A 702 19.19 11.57 -31.84
CA GLU A 702 18.57 11.13 -33.11
C GLU A 702 19.63 10.69 -34.14
N ASN A 703 19.41 9.54 -34.78
CA ASN A 703 20.38 8.77 -35.57
C ASN A 703 19.95 8.50 -37.03
N SER A 704 19.72 9.51 -37.87
CA SER A 704 19.37 9.22 -39.27
C SER A 704 20.55 8.59 -40.05
N ASN A 705 20.47 7.29 -40.33
CA ASN A 705 21.39 6.45 -41.11
C ASN A 705 22.85 6.57 -40.61
N TYR A 706 23.09 6.25 -39.34
CA TYR A 706 24.39 6.34 -38.64
C TYR A 706 24.97 7.77 -38.51
N VAL A 707 24.11 8.81 -38.60
CA VAL A 707 24.48 10.24 -38.50
C VAL A 707 23.77 10.94 -37.34
N PHE A 708 24.31 10.72 -36.14
CA PHE A 708 23.82 11.30 -34.89
C PHE A 708 23.79 12.85 -34.86
N ILE A 709 22.65 13.41 -34.48
CA ILE A 709 22.50 14.79 -34.00
C ILE A 709 22.12 14.81 -32.51
N THR A 710 21.82 15.98 -31.93
CA THR A 710 21.19 16.05 -30.60
C THR A 710 19.80 16.64 -30.81
N HIS A 711 18.78 15.85 -30.52
CA HIS A 711 17.37 16.22 -30.64
C HIS A 711 16.94 16.99 -29.39
N ALA A 712 16.76 16.26 -28.27
CA ALA A 712 16.40 16.82 -26.97
C ALA A 712 17.61 17.12 -26.07
N SER A 713 17.41 17.97 -25.05
CA SER A 713 18.42 18.29 -24.02
C SER A 713 17.75 18.89 -22.78
N PHE A 714 17.19 18.03 -21.94
CA PHE A 714 16.31 18.32 -20.79
C PHE A 714 16.93 19.24 -19.73
N PRO A 715 16.13 19.94 -18.89
CA PRO A 715 16.63 20.74 -17.77
C PRO A 715 17.58 19.97 -16.85
N ALA A 716 18.57 20.65 -16.26
CA ALA A 716 19.46 20.03 -15.29
C ALA A 716 18.79 20.04 -13.91
N GLN A 717 17.92 19.06 -13.63
CA GLN A 717 17.19 18.98 -12.35
C GLN A 717 18.08 18.50 -11.19
N GLY A 718 19.04 17.61 -11.46
CA GLY A 718 19.93 17.05 -10.43
C GLY A 718 21.15 16.32 -10.99
N LYS A 719 21.61 15.30 -10.26
CA LYS A 719 22.57 14.29 -10.72
C LYS A 719 21.78 13.22 -11.51
N THR A 720 21.78 13.15 -12.84
CA THR A 720 21.11 12.00 -13.49
C THR A 720 21.83 10.71 -13.05
N THR A 721 21.09 9.75 -12.51
CA THR A 721 21.61 8.46 -12.04
C THR A 721 21.27 7.34 -13.02
N GLU A 722 20.01 7.29 -13.46
CA GLU A 722 19.51 6.44 -14.54
C GLU A 722 18.61 7.25 -15.49
N SER A 723 18.43 6.77 -16.73
CA SER A 723 17.56 7.36 -17.74
C SER A 723 17.21 6.30 -18.78
N ILE A 724 15.92 5.98 -18.92
CA ILE A 724 15.42 4.87 -19.75
C ILE A 724 14.31 5.36 -20.71
N TRP A 725 14.08 4.58 -21.77
CA TRP A 725 12.90 4.71 -22.62
C TRP A 725 11.78 3.79 -22.14
N ALA A 726 10.55 4.29 -22.13
CA ALA A 726 9.34 3.52 -21.82
C ALA A 726 8.12 4.20 -22.46
N ASP A 727 7.15 3.44 -22.95
CA ASP A 727 5.81 3.93 -23.30
C ASP A 727 5.04 4.03 -21.96
N VAL A 728 4.89 5.24 -21.38
CA VAL A 728 4.35 5.41 -20.01
C VAL A 728 2.95 6.04 -19.95
N ASP A 729 2.37 6.39 -21.10
CA ASP A 729 0.95 6.74 -21.22
C ASP A 729 0.14 5.81 -22.14
N GLY A 730 0.80 4.83 -22.79
CA GLY A 730 0.14 3.80 -23.59
C GLY A 730 -0.31 4.26 -24.97
N ASP A 731 0.19 5.40 -25.48
CA ASP A 731 -0.10 5.88 -26.84
C ASP A 731 0.68 5.10 -27.93
N GLY A 732 1.80 4.47 -27.55
CA GLY A 732 2.64 3.64 -28.40
C GLY A 732 3.95 4.28 -28.87
N ASP A 733 4.20 5.55 -28.56
CA ASP A 733 5.52 6.17 -28.69
C ASP A 733 6.40 5.92 -27.44
N MET A 734 7.73 5.95 -27.61
CA MET A 734 8.67 5.79 -26.50
C MET A 734 8.95 7.12 -25.79
N ASP A 735 8.63 7.23 -24.51
CA ASP A 735 8.86 8.39 -23.64
C ASP A 735 10.21 8.34 -22.92
N VAL A 736 10.63 9.49 -22.38
CA VAL A 736 11.85 9.60 -21.56
C VAL A 736 11.53 9.64 -20.07
N VAL A 737 12.03 8.64 -19.34
CA VAL A 737 12.05 8.63 -17.86
C VAL A 737 13.45 9.04 -17.38
N GLU A 738 13.54 10.07 -16.52
CA GLU A 738 14.80 10.52 -15.90
C GLU A 738 14.80 10.24 -14.38
N GLY A 739 15.82 9.55 -13.87
CA GLY A 739 16.08 9.36 -12.43
C GLY A 739 17.20 10.26 -11.92
N PHE A 740 17.03 10.88 -10.75
CA PHE A 740 18.00 11.83 -10.19
C PHE A 740 18.48 11.51 -8.77
N GLY A 741 19.80 11.33 -8.60
CA GLY A 741 20.46 11.27 -7.31
C GLY A 741 20.25 12.55 -6.50
N GLY A 742 19.51 12.43 -5.40
CA GLY A 742 19.06 13.50 -4.51
C GLY A 742 17.83 14.27 -5.02
N GLY A 743 16.93 13.61 -5.75
CA GLY A 743 15.73 14.23 -6.32
C GLY A 743 14.65 13.22 -6.70
N LYS A 744 13.62 13.72 -7.41
CA LYS A 744 12.51 12.92 -7.95
C LYS A 744 12.92 12.27 -9.27
N ALA A 745 12.18 11.24 -9.70
CA ALA A 745 12.12 10.86 -11.12
C ALA A 745 11.15 11.77 -11.89
N PHE A 746 11.27 11.83 -13.21
CA PHE A 746 10.44 12.68 -14.09
C PHE A 746 10.13 12.01 -15.43
N PHE A 747 8.91 12.20 -15.94
CA PHE A 747 8.50 11.73 -17.28
C PHE A 747 8.41 12.89 -18.27
N TYR A 748 8.91 12.69 -19.49
CA TYR A 748 8.74 13.62 -20.60
C TYR A 748 8.10 12.86 -21.76
N LEU A 749 6.78 13.02 -21.89
CA LEU A 749 6.01 12.38 -22.94
C LEU A 749 6.49 12.79 -24.33
N ASN A 750 6.55 11.82 -25.22
CA ASN A 750 6.74 11.88 -26.66
C ASN A 750 5.35 11.92 -27.34
N HIS A 751 5.30 12.25 -28.64
CA HIS A 751 4.08 12.15 -29.46
C HIS A 751 4.42 12.48 -30.92
N ASP A 752 4.30 11.55 -31.86
CA ASP A 752 4.85 11.59 -33.23
C ASP A 752 6.35 12.06 -33.22
N GLY A 753 7.21 11.49 -32.38
CA GLY A 753 8.64 11.86 -32.30
C GLY A 753 8.91 13.32 -31.86
N LYS A 754 8.10 13.86 -30.94
CA LYS A 754 8.24 15.22 -30.37
C LYS A 754 8.15 15.22 -28.85
N ILE A 755 9.28 14.94 -28.21
CA ILE A 755 9.40 14.92 -26.75
C ILE A 755 9.16 16.32 -26.14
N SER A 756 8.38 16.34 -25.06
CA SER A 756 7.99 17.54 -24.31
C SER A 756 9.18 18.31 -23.68
N GLU A 757 9.15 19.65 -23.70
CA GLU A 757 10.22 20.51 -23.13
C GLU A 757 10.19 20.59 -21.59
N THR A 758 9.14 20.06 -20.96
CA THR A 758 8.88 20.08 -19.51
C THR A 758 8.35 18.72 -19.09
N ALA A 759 8.76 18.22 -17.93
CA ALA A 759 8.21 16.98 -17.38
C ALA A 759 6.69 17.10 -17.17
N GLN A 760 5.95 16.04 -17.48
CA GLN A 760 4.50 15.96 -17.28
C GLN A 760 4.17 15.36 -15.91
N TRP A 761 4.95 14.36 -15.48
CA TRP A 761 4.86 13.72 -14.17
C TRP A 761 6.19 13.78 -13.40
N GLN A 762 6.13 13.61 -12.07
CA GLN A 762 7.30 13.47 -11.19
C GLN A 762 7.01 12.53 -10.01
N SER A 763 7.98 11.72 -9.58
CA SER A 763 7.79 10.81 -8.43
C SER A 763 7.54 11.57 -7.13
N THR A 764 6.80 10.98 -6.18
CA THR A 764 6.59 11.56 -4.84
C THR A 764 7.88 11.53 -4.02
N ASP A 765 8.53 10.38 -3.91
CA ASP A 765 9.75 10.14 -3.12
C ASP A 765 10.93 11.06 -3.50
N THR A 766 11.71 11.45 -2.48
CA THR A 766 12.79 12.46 -2.52
C THR A 766 14.17 11.97 -2.06
N SER A 767 14.34 10.65 -1.86
CA SER A 767 15.64 10.04 -1.51
C SER A 767 16.57 9.94 -2.74
N GLU A 768 17.87 9.60 -2.59
CA GLU A 768 18.74 9.58 -3.77
C GLU A 768 18.39 8.39 -4.70
N LYS A 769 17.82 8.65 -5.88
CA LYS A 769 17.46 7.62 -6.86
C LYS A 769 18.71 6.88 -7.35
N ILE A 770 18.72 5.55 -7.27
CA ILE A 770 19.83 4.73 -7.78
C ILE A 770 19.50 4.17 -9.17
N ALA A 771 18.39 3.45 -9.31
CA ALA A 771 18.02 2.71 -10.52
C ALA A 771 16.52 2.83 -10.90
N LEU A 772 16.21 2.52 -12.16
CA LEU A 772 14.87 2.50 -12.75
C LEU A 772 14.69 1.26 -13.64
N ALA A 773 13.52 0.62 -13.60
CA ALA A 773 13.14 -0.39 -14.58
C ALA A 773 11.62 -0.42 -14.79
N VAL A 774 11.19 -0.81 -16.00
CA VAL A 774 9.78 -0.83 -16.41
C VAL A 774 9.36 -2.20 -16.90
N ALA A 775 8.12 -2.58 -16.60
CA ALA A 775 7.46 -3.80 -17.05
C ALA A 775 5.95 -3.70 -16.78
N ASP A 776 5.15 -4.53 -17.43
CA ASP A 776 3.77 -4.82 -16.99
C ASP A 776 3.86 -5.77 -15.78
N ILE A 777 3.82 -5.23 -14.55
CA ILE A 777 4.11 -5.97 -13.30
C ILE A 777 2.84 -6.62 -12.74
N ASN A 778 1.70 -5.96 -12.89
CA ASN A 778 0.38 -6.49 -12.50
C ASN A 778 -0.31 -7.31 -13.62
N ASN A 779 0.23 -7.33 -14.85
CA ASN A 779 -0.38 -7.95 -16.03
C ASN A 779 -1.76 -7.34 -16.37
N ASP A 780 -1.92 -6.01 -16.25
CA ASP A 780 -3.10 -5.29 -16.73
C ASP A 780 -2.99 -4.85 -18.21
N GLY A 781 -1.77 -4.79 -18.75
CA GLY A 781 -1.46 -4.38 -20.12
C GLY A 781 -0.88 -2.97 -20.27
N SER A 782 -0.77 -2.23 -19.17
CA SER A 782 -0.02 -0.97 -19.04
C SER A 782 1.47 -1.24 -18.77
N ILE A 783 2.28 -0.18 -18.73
CA ILE A 783 3.68 -0.27 -18.30
C ILE A 783 3.86 0.40 -16.93
N ASP A 784 4.23 -0.41 -15.95
CA ASP A 784 4.55 0.02 -14.60
C ASP A 784 6.02 0.45 -14.50
N LEU A 785 6.31 1.33 -13.54
CA LEU A 785 7.67 1.79 -13.24
C LEU A 785 8.10 1.44 -11.82
N ALA A 786 9.17 0.66 -11.70
CA ALA A 786 9.89 0.45 -10.44
C ALA A 786 11.07 1.44 -10.29
N ILE A 787 11.20 2.02 -9.11
CA ILE A 787 12.24 3.00 -8.75
C ILE A 787 12.98 2.55 -7.49
N VAL A 788 14.30 2.37 -7.57
CA VAL A 788 15.19 1.97 -6.46
C VAL A 788 15.94 3.18 -5.89
N ASN A 789 16.12 3.25 -4.57
CA ASN A 789 16.61 4.46 -3.87
C ASN A 789 17.68 4.17 -2.80
N GLU A 790 18.56 5.14 -2.47
CA GLU A 790 19.55 5.08 -1.36
C GLU A 790 18.93 4.93 0.05
N ASN A 791 17.60 4.99 0.16
CA ASN A 791 16.85 4.66 1.38
C ASN A 791 16.07 3.32 1.24
N GLU A 792 16.59 2.40 0.42
CA GLU A 792 16.26 0.97 0.51
C GLU A 792 14.78 0.60 0.24
N LYS A 793 14.08 1.46 -0.53
CA LYS A 793 12.72 1.22 -0.99
C LYS A 793 12.68 1.08 -2.50
N ILE A 794 12.05 0.02 -2.98
CA ILE A 794 11.56 -0.11 -4.35
C ILE A 794 10.16 0.48 -4.36
N SER A 795 9.95 1.56 -5.10
CA SER A 795 8.62 2.13 -5.33
C SER A 795 8.13 1.68 -6.71
N ILE A 796 7.11 0.84 -6.76
CA ILE A 796 6.37 0.54 -7.99
C ILE A 796 5.29 1.62 -8.13
N TYR A 797 5.21 2.20 -9.32
CA TYR A 797 4.13 3.08 -9.75
C TYR A 797 3.42 2.34 -10.88
N PHE A 798 2.19 1.90 -10.63
CA PHE A 798 1.40 1.22 -11.64
C PHE A 798 1.00 2.19 -12.76
N GLY A 799 0.90 1.66 -13.99
CA GLY A 799 0.26 2.35 -15.09
C GLY A 799 -1.24 2.54 -14.82
N ALA A 800 -1.88 3.37 -15.63
CA ALA A 800 -3.33 3.50 -15.63
C ALA A 800 -3.83 3.00 -16.99
N THR A 801 -4.74 2.02 -16.97
CA THR A 801 -5.31 1.45 -18.18
C THR A 801 -6.25 2.46 -18.87
N ASP A 802 -6.24 2.43 -20.20
CA ASP A 802 -7.24 3.04 -21.09
C ASP A 802 -7.59 1.95 -22.12
N ALA A 803 -8.68 1.23 -21.85
CA ALA A 803 -9.01 -0.03 -22.51
C ALA A 803 -9.55 0.13 -23.95
N ASP A 804 -10.04 1.32 -24.31
CA ASP A 804 -10.59 1.59 -25.65
C ASP A 804 -9.90 2.72 -26.45
N LYS A 805 -9.01 3.47 -25.79
CA LYS A 805 -8.12 4.53 -26.30
C LYS A 805 -8.86 5.81 -26.71
N ASP A 806 -9.78 6.25 -25.85
CA ASP A 806 -10.41 7.57 -25.82
C ASP A 806 -9.43 8.68 -25.37
N GLY A 807 -8.51 8.36 -24.46
CA GLY A 807 -7.67 9.31 -23.72
C GLY A 807 -8.18 9.62 -22.31
N THR A 808 -9.07 8.78 -21.79
CA THR A 808 -9.55 8.77 -20.41
C THR A 808 -9.14 7.44 -19.77
N ILE A 809 -8.66 7.44 -18.53
CA ILE A 809 -8.25 6.21 -17.82
C ILE A 809 -9.48 5.47 -17.29
N ASP A 810 -9.46 4.14 -17.28
CA ASP A 810 -10.63 3.30 -16.98
C ASP A 810 -11.23 3.58 -15.60
N SER A 811 -10.41 3.91 -14.59
CA SER A 811 -10.88 4.29 -13.24
C SER A 811 -11.61 5.65 -13.19
N SER A 812 -11.53 6.44 -14.26
CA SER A 812 -12.23 7.71 -14.45
C SER A 812 -13.21 7.68 -15.62
N ASP A 813 -13.32 6.55 -16.35
CA ASP A 813 -14.17 6.39 -17.52
C ASP A 813 -15.41 5.57 -17.18
N ILE A 814 -16.58 6.19 -17.28
CA ILE A 814 -17.87 5.53 -16.95
C ILE A 814 -18.31 4.54 -18.05
N PHE A 815 -17.58 4.49 -19.17
CA PHE A 815 -17.94 3.77 -20.39
C PHE A 815 -16.87 2.86 -21.01
N GLU A 816 -15.65 2.70 -20.45
CA GLU A 816 -14.56 1.66 -20.57
C GLU A 816 -14.31 0.95 -21.95
N PHE A 817 -15.35 0.69 -22.74
CA PHE A 817 -15.39 -0.05 -24.00
C PHE A 817 -16.22 0.63 -25.13
N ASP A 818 -16.59 1.91 -25.04
CA ASP A 818 -17.13 2.70 -26.16
C ASP A 818 -16.35 4.03 -26.36
N PRO A 819 -15.31 4.07 -27.25
CA PRO A 819 -14.28 5.13 -27.36
C PRO A 819 -14.81 6.41 -28.03
N THR A 820 -15.92 6.87 -27.49
CA THR A 820 -16.75 7.98 -27.94
C THR A 820 -17.53 8.61 -26.78
N GLN A 821 -17.46 8.05 -25.58
CA GLN A 821 -18.10 8.46 -24.33
C GLN A 821 -17.13 8.19 -23.18
N ALA A 822 -17.07 9.07 -22.17
CA ALA A 822 -16.28 8.87 -20.97
C ALA A 822 -16.99 9.33 -19.67
N ILE A 823 -18.05 10.14 -19.80
CA ILE A 823 -18.70 10.86 -18.68
C ILE A 823 -20.21 10.70 -18.77
N ASP A 824 -20.85 10.41 -17.64
CA ASP A 824 -22.30 10.44 -17.40
C ASP A 824 -22.57 11.39 -16.21
N SER A 825 -23.06 12.60 -16.49
CA SER A 825 -23.28 13.64 -15.47
C SER A 825 -24.48 13.41 -14.53
N ASP A 826 -25.32 12.39 -14.74
CA ASP A 826 -26.46 12.11 -13.85
C ASP A 826 -26.70 10.63 -13.51
N SER A 827 -25.88 9.73 -14.04
CA SER A 827 -25.78 8.31 -13.72
C SER A 827 -27.01 7.49 -14.18
N ASP A 828 -27.48 7.71 -15.41
CA ASP A 828 -28.55 6.91 -16.03
C ASP A 828 -28.08 5.84 -17.03
N GLY A 829 -26.79 5.85 -17.40
CA GLY A 829 -26.17 4.91 -18.33
C GLY A 829 -26.03 5.44 -19.75
N HIS A 830 -26.15 6.76 -19.96
CA HIS A 830 -25.95 7.42 -21.25
C HIS A 830 -24.89 8.53 -21.19
N GLY A 831 -23.89 8.45 -22.08
CA GLY A 831 -22.76 9.37 -22.05
C GLY A 831 -23.03 10.76 -22.60
N ASP A 832 -22.51 11.79 -21.94
CA ASP A 832 -22.69 13.21 -22.23
C ASP A 832 -22.16 13.66 -23.60
N HIS A 833 -21.23 12.92 -24.20
CA HIS A 833 -20.54 13.39 -25.39
C HIS A 833 -21.46 13.28 -26.61
N PHE A 834 -22.02 14.43 -27.03
CA PHE A 834 -22.94 14.58 -28.15
C PHE A 834 -22.41 14.08 -29.52
N GLY A 835 -21.10 13.80 -29.64
CA GLY A 835 -20.50 13.15 -30.81
C GLY A 835 -20.57 11.63 -30.78
N GLY A 836 -20.79 11.06 -29.60
CA GLY A 836 -20.66 9.65 -29.29
C GLY A 836 -21.86 8.77 -29.58
N ARG A 837 -21.69 7.50 -29.27
CA ARG A 837 -22.66 6.44 -29.51
C ARG A 837 -23.71 6.43 -28.40
N ILE A 838 -24.98 6.53 -28.80
CA ILE A 838 -26.14 6.52 -27.89
C ILE A 838 -25.97 7.56 -26.75
N TYR A 839 -25.56 8.77 -27.14
CA TYR A 839 -25.34 9.88 -26.22
C TYR A 839 -26.63 10.32 -25.52
N ASP A 840 -26.47 10.81 -24.30
CA ASP A 840 -27.57 11.36 -23.51
C ASP A 840 -28.10 12.65 -24.15
N SER A 841 -29.42 12.69 -24.33
CA SER A 841 -30.14 13.83 -24.85
C SER A 841 -30.53 14.87 -23.78
N CYS A 842 -30.27 14.65 -22.49
CA CYS A 842 -30.72 15.47 -21.35
C CYS A 842 -29.60 15.98 -20.41
N THR A 843 -28.47 15.27 -20.29
CA THR A 843 -27.15 15.62 -19.72
C THR A 843 -27.24 16.36 -18.38
N GLY A 844 -27.75 15.71 -17.33
CA GLY A 844 -28.06 16.33 -16.03
C GLY A 844 -29.53 16.21 -15.60
N TYR A 845 -30.30 15.29 -16.16
CA TYR A 845 -31.68 14.94 -15.80
C TYR A 845 -32.01 13.44 -16.02
N TRP A 846 -31.37 12.55 -15.27
CA TRP A 846 -31.59 11.09 -15.19
C TRP A 846 -32.89 10.56 -15.79
N GLY A 847 -32.81 9.63 -16.75
CA GLY A 847 -33.98 8.91 -17.23
C GLY A 847 -33.78 7.73 -18.20
N ASP A 848 -34.68 6.77 -18.08
CA ASP A 848 -34.66 5.47 -18.75
C ASP A 848 -35.30 5.44 -20.17
N SER A 849 -35.54 6.60 -20.81
CA SER A 849 -36.12 6.62 -22.16
C SER A 849 -35.13 6.17 -23.25
N TRP A 850 -35.60 5.45 -24.28
CA TRP A 850 -34.77 4.85 -25.33
C TRP A 850 -35.39 4.87 -26.75
N ARG A 851 -36.61 5.37 -26.92
CA ARG A 851 -37.34 5.36 -28.20
C ARG A 851 -36.97 6.48 -29.15
N ASP A 852 -36.87 7.69 -28.62
CA ASP A 852 -36.84 8.94 -29.39
C ASP A 852 -35.69 9.87 -28.97
N ARG A 853 -35.41 9.87 -27.67
CA ARG A 853 -34.25 10.44 -26.98
C ARG A 853 -33.73 9.35 -26.04
N TRP A 854 -32.44 9.40 -25.74
CA TRP A 854 -31.79 8.51 -24.76
C TRP A 854 -31.41 9.37 -23.55
N GLY A 855 -31.32 8.75 -22.37
CA GLY A 855 -30.97 9.42 -21.10
C GLY A 855 -31.98 10.47 -20.61
N CYS A 856 -33.24 10.37 -21.02
CA CYS A 856 -34.26 11.38 -20.67
C CYS A 856 -35.40 10.79 -19.83
N PRO A 857 -36.01 11.57 -18.91
CA PRO A 857 -37.00 11.04 -17.99
C PRO A 857 -38.22 10.46 -18.70
N ASP A 858 -38.64 9.28 -18.28
CA ASP A 858 -39.91 8.60 -18.61
C ASP A 858 -40.64 8.32 -17.26
N GLU A 859 -41.91 8.73 -17.08
CA GLU A 859 -42.64 8.51 -15.81
C GLU A 859 -43.57 7.28 -15.85
N ASP A 860 -43.51 6.45 -16.90
CA ASP A 860 -44.25 5.19 -16.99
C ASP A 860 -43.51 4.00 -17.62
N SER A 861 -42.28 4.22 -18.09
CA SER A 861 -41.31 3.24 -18.60
C SER A 861 -41.79 2.46 -19.85
N ASP A 862 -42.52 3.11 -20.77
CA ASP A 862 -42.75 2.55 -22.11
C ASP A 862 -41.58 2.77 -23.08
N GLY A 863 -40.68 3.69 -22.73
CA GLY A 863 -39.43 4.04 -23.42
C GLY A 863 -39.46 5.40 -24.13
N GLN A 864 -40.57 6.13 -24.12
CA GLN A 864 -40.70 7.45 -24.74
C GLN A 864 -40.33 8.55 -23.74
N SER A 865 -39.51 9.52 -24.15
CA SER A 865 -39.17 10.62 -23.24
C SER A 865 -40.37 11.51 -22.93
N ASN A 866 -40.56 11.90 -21.66
CA ASN A 866 -41.67 12.73 -21.14
C ASN A 866 -41.90 14.06 -21.91
N LEU A 867 -40.91 14.53 -22.69
CA LEU A 867 -41.01 15.75 -23.50
C LEU A 867 -41.74 15.52 -24.84
N ASN A 868 -41.67 14.30 -25.37
CA ASN A 868 -42.21 13.89 -26.67
C ASN A 868 -43.28 12.80 -26.54
N ASP A 869 -43.94 12.74 -25.37
CA ASP A 869 -45.02 11.81 -25.07
C ASP A 869 -46.33 12.58 -24.82
N ASP A 870 -47.38 12.23 -25.58
CA ASP A 870 -48.71 12.82 -25.45
C ASP A 870 -49.52 12.32 -24.21
N PHE A 871 -49.05 11.26 -23.54
CA PHE A 871 -49.75 10.58 -22.44
C PHE A 871 -48.93 10.33 -21.16
N TRP A 872 -47.58 10.27 -21.23
CA TRP A 872 -46.49 10.47 -20.22
C TRP A 872 -46.62 9.88 -18.80
N ARG A 873 -47.66 9.11 -18.56
CA ARG A 873 -48.00 8.44 -17.30
C ARG A 873 -48.75 7.12 -17.57
N LYS A 874 -48.71 6.59 -18.80
CA LYS A 874 -49.70 5.67 -19.40
C LYS A 874 -49.14 4.56 -20.29
N ASP A 875 -47.93 4.02 -20.06
CA ASP A 875 -47.39 2.63 -20.20
C ASP A 875 -47.69 1.79 -21.46
N THR A 876 -48.55 2.30 -22.32
CA THR A 876 -49.23 1.65 -23.43
C THR A 876 -49.63 2.65 -24.53
N GLN A 877 -49.31 3.94 -24.36
CA GLN A 877 -49.59 5.03 -25.30
C GLN A 877 -48.56 6.13 -25.14
N TRP A 878 -47.93 6.50 -26.26
CA TRP A 878 -46.88 7.53 -26.31
C TRP A 878 -47.09 8.61 -27.39
N VAL A 879 -48.05 8.44 -28.30
CA VAL A 879 -48.33 9.38 -29.42
C VAL A 879 -49.83 9.47 -29.72
N ASP A 880 -50.31 10.70 -29.96
CA ASP A 880 -51.62 11.03 -30.54
C ASP A 880 -51.41 11.73 -31.91
N THR A 881 -51.45 10.96 -33.02
CA THR A 881 -51.13 11.50 -34.36
C THR A 881 -52.15 12.53 -34.89
N ASP A 882 -53.39 12.51 -34.38
CA ASP A 882 -54.53 13.32 -34.87
C ASP A 882 -54.89 14.49 -33.93
N GLY A 883 -54.68 14.34 -32.62
CA GLY A 883 -54.89 15.34 -31.57
C GLY A 883 -56.29 15.32 -30.92
N ASP A 884 -57.05 14.23 -31.03
CA ASP A 884 -58.39 14.03 -30.42
C ASP A 884 -58.34 13.74 -28.91
N GLY A 885 -57.18 13.32 -28.37
CA GLY A 885 -56.98 12.86 -27.00
C GLY A 885 -56.99 11.34 -26.88
N ARG A 886 -56.49 10.63 -27.90
CA ARG A 886 -56.45 9.16 -28.01
C ARG A 886 -55.13 8.68 -28.55
N GLY A 887 -54.49 7.78 -27.83
CA GLY A 887 -53.22 7.22 -28.28
C GLY A 887 -53.39 6.24 -29.44
N ASP A 888 -52.40 6.27 -30.34
CA ASP A 888 -52.39 5.52 -31.59
C ASP A 888 -52.37 3.99 -31.39
N ASN A 889 -51.88 3.48 -30.25
CA ASN A 889 -51.82 2.03 -29.99
C ASN A 889 -53.22 1.43 -29.74
N TRP A 890 -53.35 0.13 -29.99
CA TRP A 890 -54.62 -0.57 -29.78
C TRP A 890 -54.44 -1.92 -29.09
N GLY A 891 -55.33 -2.23 -28.15
CA GLY A 891 -55.45 -3.54 -27.51
C GLY A 891 -56.70 -4.31 -27.94
N ASN A 892 -57.55 -3.70 -28.77
CA ASN A 892 -58.76 -4.33 -29.28
C ASN A 892 -58.46 -5.13 -30.56
N SER A 893 -58.09 -6.40 -30.42
CA SER A 893 -57.78 -7.32 -31.54
C SER A 893 -58.93 -7.58 -32.52
N SER A 894 -60.15 -7.09 -32.25
CA SER A 894 -61.20 -7.06 -33.28
C SER A 894 -60.96 -6.00 -34.38
N TRP A 895 -60.01 -5.08 -34.17
CA TRP A 895 -59.63 -4.04 -35.12
C TRP A 895 -58.51 -4.47 -36.09
N ASP A 896 -57.77 -5.55 -35.80
CA ASP A 896 -56.64 -6.04 -36.62
C ASP A 896 -57.02 -6.31 -38.09
N ALA A 897 -58.27 -6.75 -38.32
CA ALA A 897 -58.82 -7.01 -39.64
C ALA A 897 -59.36 -5.76 -40.37
N GLY A 898 -59.30 -4.58 -39.73
CA GLY A 898 -59.84 -3.31 -40.20
C GLY A 898 -58.84 -2.14 -40.20
N ARG A 899 -57.84 -2.13 -39.31
CA ARG A 899 -56.74 -1.14 -39.34
C ARG A 899 -55.96 -1.25 -40.66
N SER A 900 -55.53 -0.10 -41.18
CA SER A 900 -54.60 -0.05 -42.30
C SER A 900 -53.18 -0.31 -41.82
N GLY A 901 -52.36 -1.07 -42.57
CA GLY A 901 -50.92 -1.22 -42.31
C GLY A 901 -50.08 0.04 -42.63
N ALA A 902 -50.71 1.21 -42.55
CA ALA A 902 -50.15 2.55 -42.70
C ALA A 902 -50.85 3.55 -41.75
N TRP A 903 -51.58 3.05 -40.76
CA TRP A 903 -51.99 3.79 -39.57
C TRP A 903 -50.88 3.71 -38.52
N PRO A 904 -50.74 4.72 -37.64
CA PRO A 904 -49.72 4.74 -36.58
C PRO A 904 -50.05 3.79 -35.41
N GLY A 905 -49.12 3.74 -34.45
CA GLY A 905 -49.19 2.89 -33.26
C GLY A 905 -48.95 1.40 -33.53
N GLN A 906 -48.92 0.62 -32.46
CA GLN A 906 -48.77 -0.84 -32.46
C GLN A 906 -49.81 -1.53 -31.56
N TYR A 907 -49.87 -2.87 -31.63
CA TYR A 907 -50.77 -3.64 -30.78
C TYR A 907 -50.18 -3.78 -29.37
N ILE A 908 -50.84 -3.14 -28.39
CA ILE A 908 -50.47 -3.22 -26.97
C ILE A 908 -51.68 -3.73 -26.18
N ALA A 909 -51.49 -4.81 -25.42
CA ALA A 909 -52.57 -5.41 -24.66
C ALA A 909 -53.14 -4.43 -23.62
N ASN A 910 -54.48 -4.30 -23.58
CA ASN A 910 -55.21 -3.36 -22.69
C ASN A 910 -54.96 -1.85 -22.92
N ALA A 911 -54.31 -1.44 -24.01
CA ALA A 911 -53.87 -0.06 -24.26
C ALA A 911 -54.87 1.03 -23.83
N TYR A 912 -54.36 2.08 -23.17
CA TYR A 912 -55.17 3.19 -22.66
C TYR A 912 -55.81 4.01 -23.79
N LEU A 913 -57.06 4.47 -23.58
CA LEU A 913 -57.86 5.38 -24.45
C LEU A 913 -57.90 5.20 -25.99
N GLN A 914 -57.25 4.17 -26.57
CA GLN A 914 -57.17 3.72 -27.97
C GLN A 914 -57.99 4.49 -29.02
N ASP A 915 -57.32 4.94 -30.09
CA ASP A 915 -58.03 5.48 -31.26
C ASP A 915 -58.55 4.40 -32.23
N PRO A 916 -59.87 4.39 -32.56
CA PRO A 916 -60.39 3.64 -33.69
C PRO A 916 -60.06 4.20 -35.09
N TYR A 917 -59.60 5.47 -35.25
CA TYR A 917 -59.45 6.12 -36.56
C TYR A 917 -58.26 7.12 -36.76
N PRO A 918 -56.99 6.74 -36.48
CA PRO A 918 -55.83 7.59 -36.76
C PRO A 918 -55.40 7.58 -38.26
#